data_AF-A0A0M9WE64-F1
#
_entry.id   AF-A0A0M9WE64-F1
#
_cell.length_a   1.000
_cell.length_b   1.000
_cell.length_c   1.000
_cell.angle_alpha   90.00
_cell.angle_beta   90.00
_cell.angle_gamma   90.00
#
_symmetry.space_group_name_H-M   'P 1'
#
loop_
_entity.id
_entity.type
_entity.pdbx_description
1 polymer ?
#
loop_
_entity_poly.entity_id
_entity_poly.type
_entity_poly.pdbx_seq_one_letter_code
_entity_poly.pdbx_strand_id
1 'polypeptide(L)'
;MLVECFCREIRASYGRLQLSFQQTEDWPQDRSEHVTIALLTGLETCIANAHERLIVEESNVPTVKSPDQAQGFFGNMVSGVFNSEGGQGRPNTANDRLTVLLCFQDAVRLCFSIWAWGAGDHSDSPPDCESLASFQYTSLRMRNRSRRILEHFFTAEALECLETLVEMWTKADTETASLIFNLLHTLDGSSPKITIPAIFNAIYTRTNPSALDPSRKSSLTSNLSESELASFLVTYARSLDDDVLDEIWTDCTTFLRDVLSNPFPHRQILPRLIEFAAILGVKLEKTTFGEDRRMRKELGDVLLRLLTAVFTSKPLGLNHDTGPMARSSVDHDRTSVSHTGPDDMLSILAVSMPSFITTLGDSDRINTAITSVSTNVVGPLIRSRLFPNNLNRNVMVLLQQMAKVPAAAKMWKKDIADAFHDTRFFGLQLDLVKNSWMDLLRQWVLADKERLSELLVRLPPPSSAGIMFGVGASAARLEADRKAQLNLRRIALLLLSASDDYFVGELPALLQKLEDLLAATSASSPSSATRAEVFMVLRAVALKTSASAMAPFWPLINVELQEAISAVPQGSQPEVYNSYSLLQACKLLDILLILAPDDFQLLEWLFVTDTIDAVYPPDRWEPIALADEVSQSFGPRGASSSTVPTEIIEPPARGGLKQPWLISDWIRETAKDDIVERVLRPFFTRLSIYVFESTYGMGSVDLTVCRDDLLADLFNESTMAN
;
A
#
# COMPACT_ATOMS: atom_id res chain seq x y z
N MET A 1 37.02 26.23 -21.05
CA MET A 1 36.90 27.31 -22.07
C MET A 1 36.62 26.81 -23.48
N LEU A 2 37.46 25.98 -24.12
CA LEU A 2 37.19 25.56 -25.52
C LEU A 2 35.97 24.62 -25.66
N VAL A 3 35.88 23.58 -24.81
CA VAL A 3 34.72 22.67 -24.77
C VAL A 3 33.43 23.43 -24.46
N GLU A 4 33.47 24.33 -23.48
CA GLU A 4 32.35 25.20 -23.13
C GLU A 4 31.87 26.06 -24.32
N CYS A 5 32.82 26.60 -25.11
CA CYS A 5 32.51 27.33 -26.34
C CYS A 5 31.81 26.40 -27.36
N PHE A 6 32.35 25.20 -27.60
CA PHE A 6 31.70 24.21 -28.46
C PHE A 6 30.28 23.88 -27.97
N CYS A 7 30.11 23.57 -26.69
CA CYS A 7 28.80 23.25 -26.12
C CYS A 7 27.80 24.40 -26.29
N ARG A 8 28.23 25.65 -26.10
CA ARG A 8 27.40 26.84 -26.31
C ARG A 8 26.99 27.03 -27.77
N GLU A 9 27.95 26.97 -28.69
CA GLU A 9 27.67 27.15 -30.12
C GLU A 9 26.85 25.98 -30.70
N ILE A 10 27.06 24.75 -30.23
CA ILE A 10 26.24 23.59 -30.61
C ILE A 10 24.81 23.77 -30.11
N ARG A 11 24.59 24.18 -28.85
CA ARG A 11 23.24 24.45 -28.33
C ARG A 11 22.53 25.54 -29.14
N ALA A 12 23.25 26.61 -29.50
CA ALA A 12 22.70 27.68 -30.32
C ALA A 12 22.34 27.20 -31.74
N SER A 13 23.25 26.48 -32.40
CA SER A 13 23.02 25.92 -33.74
C SER A 13 21.90 24.88 -33.75
N TYR A 14 21.85 24.01 -32.74
CA TYR A 14 20.80 23.02 -32.55
C TYR A 14 19.44 23.65 -32.29
N GLY A 15 19.35 24.65 -31.41
CA GLY A 15 18.09 25.38 -31.16
C GLY A 15 17.57 26.09 -32.43
N ARG A 16 18.45 26.68 -33.23
CA ARG A 16 18.07 27.26 -34.55
C ARG A 16 17.54 26.19 -35.50
N LEU A 17 18.16 25.01 -35.51
CA LEU A 17 17.74 23.87 -36.32
C LEU A 17 16.38 23.32 -35.87
N GLN A 18 16.08 23.28 -34.57
CA GLN A 18 14.76 22.88 -34.08
C GLN A 18 13.68 23.88 -34.53
N LEU A 19 13.96 25.17 -34.40
CA LEU A 19 13.04 26.24 -34.81
C LEU A 19 12.72 26.21 -36.31
N SER A 20 13.65 25.77 -37.18
CA SER A 20 13.38 25.69 -38.64
C SER A 20 12.33 24.65 -39.02
N PHE A 21 12.02 23.70 -38.14
CA PHE A 21 10.94 22.72 -38.35
C PHE A 21 9.63 23.10 -37.64
N GLN A 22 9.63 24.17 -36.86
CA GLN A 22 8.46 24.67 -36.12
C GLN A 22 7.84 25.92 -36.76
N GLN A 23 8.63 26.73 -37.47
CA GLN A 23 8.18 27.95 -38.16
C GLN A 23 8.75 27.97 -39.58
N THR A 24 7.88 27.84 -40.58
CA THR A 24 8.22 27.85 -42.02
C THR A 24 8.08 29.22 -42.66
N GLU A 25 7.37 30.16 -42.03
CA GLU A 25 7.26 31.56 -42.47
C GLU A 25 8.56 32.32 -42.15
N ASP A 26 9.13 33.02 -43.15
CA ASP A 26 10.40 33.78 -43.10
C ASP A 26 11.69 32.96 -42.84
N TRP A 27 12.00 32.01 -43.72
CA TRP A 27 13.23 31.20 -43.73
C TRP A 27 14.54 32.06 -43.77
N PRO A 28 15.32 32.13 -42.67
CA PRO A 28 16.64 32.77 -42.68
C PRO A 28 17.66 31.83 -43.33
N GLN A 29 18.60 32.37 -44.11
CA GLN A 29 19.58 31.58 -44.89
C GLN A 29 20.57 30.72 -44.06
N ASP A 30 20.66 30.90 -42.74
CA ASP A 30 21.79 30.41 -41.94
C ASP A 30 21.38 29.42 -40.82
N ARG A 31 20.87 28.25 -41.23
CA ARG A 31 20.44 27.16 -40.32
C ARG A 31 20.77 25.76 -40.85
N SER A 32 21.99 25.58 -41.38
CA SER A 32 22.41 24.29 -41.92
C SER A 32 22.74 23.26 -40.82
N GLU A 33 22.17 22.07 -40.93
CA GLU A 33 22.53 20.89 -40.13
C GLU A 33 24.04 20.60 -40.16
N HIS A 34 24.73 20.98 -41.24
CA HIS A 34 26.17 20.78 -41.39
C HIS A 34 26.99 21.52 -40.34
N VAL A 35 26.54 22.71 -39.91
CA VAL A 35 27.24 23.50 -38.88
C VAL A 35 27.24 22.74 -37.55
N THR A 36 26.07 22.24 -37.13
CA THR A 36 25.94 21.44 -35.90
C THR A 36 26.80 20.18 -35.97
N ILE A 37 26.82 19.47 -37.11
CA ILE A 37 27.65 18.25 -37.29
C ILE A 37 29.14 18.58 -37.22
N ALA A 38 29.59 19.67 -37.86
CA ALA A 38 30.99 20.08 -37.83
C ALA A 38 31.44 20.45 -36.41
N LEU A 39 30.60 21.20 -35.68
CA LEU A 39 30.87 21.55 -34.28
C LEU A 39 30.89 20.31 -33.37
N LEU A 40 29.98 19.36 -33.55
CA LEU A 40 29.99 18.08 -32.82
C LEU A 40 31.28 17.28 -33.07
N THR A 41 31.77 17.28 -34.32
CA THR A 41 33.04 16.63 -34.67
C THR A 41 34.24 17.33 -34.03
N GLY A 42 34.21 18.66 -33.97
CA GLY A 42 35.21 19.45 -33.25
C GLY A 42 35.21 19.16 -31.74
N LEU A 43 34.02 19.04 -31.13
CA LEU A 43 33.86 18.67 -29.72
C LEU A 43 34.42 17.27 -29.44
N GLU A 44 34.02 16.28 -30.23
CA GLU A 44 34.48 14.88 -30.13
C GLU A 44 36.01 14.78 -30.20
N THR A 45 36.61 15.38 -31.22
CA THR A 45 38.08 15.37 -31.40
C THR A 45 38.82 16.13 -30.30
N CYS A 46 38.26 17.24 -29.80
CA CYS A 46 38.86 18.00 -28.71
C CYS A 46 38.89 17.18 -27.40
N ILE A 47 37.77 16.52 -27.06
CA ILE A 47 37.68 15.69 -25.84
C ILE A 47 38.56 14.45 -25.97
N ALA A 48 38.57 13.78 -27.13
CA ALA A 48 39.42 12.61 -27.38
C ALA A 48 40.91 12.93 -27.20
N ASN A 49 41.39 14.03 -27.79
CA ASN A 49 42.79 14.46 -27.66
C ASN A 49 43.15 14.85 -26.21
N ALA A 50 42.21 15.46 -25.47
CA ALA A 50 42.43 15.81 -24.07
C ALA A 50 42.50 14.55 -23.19
N HIS A 51 41.63 13.56 -23.44
CA HIS A 51 41.61 12.29 -22.72
C HIS A 51 42.85 11.44 -22.99
N GLU A 52 43.29 11.33 -24.25
CA GLU A 52 44.51 10.58 -24.60
C GLU A 52 45.74 11.16 -23.90
N ARG A 53 45.86 12.49 -23.86
CA ARG A 53 46.94 13.16 -23.12
C ARG A 53 46.87 12.90 -21.63
N LEU A 54 45.67 12.92 -21.07
CA LEU A 54 45.45 12.63 -19.66
C LEU A 54 45.88 11.22 -19.29
N ILE A 55 45.52 10.22 -20.09
CA ILE A 55 45.95 8.82 -19.89
C ILE A 55 47.48 8.73 -19.88
N VAL A 56 48.16 9.41 -20.81
CA VAL A 56 49.62 9.42 -20.89
C VAL A 56 50.22 10.08 -19.64
N GLU A 57 49.66 11.21 -19.18
CA GLU A 57 50.13 11.89 -17.97
C GLU A 57 49.94 11.04 -16.72
N GLU A 58 48.79 10.37 -16.58
CA GLU A 58 48.51 9.46 -15.46
C GLU A 58 49.42 8.23 -15.45
N SER A 59 49.74 7.69 -16.62
CA SER A 59 50.67 6.55 -16.74
C SER A 59 52.11 6.91 -16.35
N ASN A 60 52.48 8.18 -16.47
CA ASN A 60 53.81 8.69 -16.14
C ASN A 60 53.95 9.11 -14.68
N VAL A 61 52.89 9.06 -13.87
CA VAL A 61 52.96 9.30 -12.43
C VAL A 61 53.60 8.08 -11.76
N PRO A 62 54.81 8.19 -11.16
CA PRO A 62 55.41 7.07 -10.48
C PRO A 62 54.56 6.67 -9.28
N THR A 63 54.11 5.40 -9.25
CA THR A 63 53.51 4.79 -8.07
C THR A 63 54.50 4.91 -6.92
N VAL A 64 54.24 5.82 -5.99
CA VAL A 64 54.96 5.82 -4.71
C VAL A 64 54.57 4.55 -4.00
N LYS A 65 55.44 3.54 -4.04
CA LYS A 65 55.42 2.44 -3.07
C LYS A 65 55.58 3.08 -1.69
N SER A 66 54.48 3.30 -1.00
CA SER A 66 54.53 3.43 0.45
C SER A 66 54.96 2.06 0.99
N PRO A 67 55.97 1.96 1.86
CA PRO A 67 56.33 0.69 2.45
C PRO A 67 55.17 0.20 3.32
N ASP A 68 54.99 -1.13 3.35
CA ASP A 68 54.06 -1.86 4.20
C ASP A 68 53.94 -1.23 5.59
N GLN A 69 52.73 -0.80 5.97
CA GLN A 69 52.41 -0.59 7.37
C GLN A 69 51.86 -1.90 7.93
N ALA A 70 52.78 -2.76 8.37
CA ALA A 70 52.44 -3.85 9.28
C ALA A 70 51.86 -3.25 10.58
N GLN A 71 50.82 -3.90 11.10
CA GLN A 71 50.20 -3.58 12.38
C GLN A 71 51.24 -3.54 13.51
N GLY A 72 51.17 -2.50 14.36
CA GLY A 72 52.01 -2.36 15.55
C GLY A 72 51.42 -1.39 16.57
N PHE A 73 50.80 -1.96 17.60
CA PHE A 73 50.22 -1.33 18.78
C PHE A 73 51.35 -0.75 19.68
N PHE A 74 51.21 0.50 20.13
CA PHE A 74 52.13 1.35 20.93
C PHE A 74 53.21 2.16 20.18
N GLY A 75 53.06 3.49 20.17
CA GLY A 75 54.15 4.40 19.77
C GLY A 75 53.76 5.86 19.54
N ASN A 76 53.05 6.51 20.46
CA ASN A 76 52.94 7.97 20.49
C ASN A 76 54.19 8.54 21.19
N MET A 77 55.10 9.17 20.45
CA MET A 77 55.96 10.33 20.80
C MET A 77 57.26 10.35 19.99
N VAL A 78 57.48 11.47 19.30
CA VAL A 78 58.78 12.04 18.88
C VAL A 78 59.62 11.24 17.88
N SER A 79 59.61 11.64 16.60
CA SER A 79 60.84 11.68 15.77
C SER A 79 60.66 12.48 14.46
N GLY A 80 61.50 13.52 14.29
CA GLY A 80 61.97 14.16 13.03
C GLY A 80 60.93 14.94 12.21
N VAL A 81 60.92 16.28 12.09
CA VAL A 81 62.03 17.23 11.90
C VAL A 81 63.10 16.67 10.97
N PHE A 82 62.74 16.49 9.69
CA PHE A 82 63.56 16.60 8.48
C PHE A 82 62.70 16.13 7.30
N ASN A 83 61.86 17.02 6.76
CA ASN A 83 61.41 16.93 5.38
C ASN A 83 61.56 18.31 4.77
N SER A 84 62.79 18.58 4.36
CA SER A 84 63.15 19.63 3.42
C SER A 84 62.37 19.47 2.13
N GLU A 85 61.71 20.55 1.71
CA GLU A 85 61.36 20.93 0.35
C GLU A 85 61.57 19.86 -0.74
N GLY A 86 60.50 19.12 -1.02
CA GLY A 86 60.26 18.47 -2.31
C GLY A 86 58.95 19.02 -2.87
N GLY A 87 59.04 20.04 -3.72
CA GLY A 87 57.90 20.76 -4.28
C GLY A 87 56.94 19.88 -5.08
N GLN A 88 55.65 20.08 -4.81
CA GLN A 88 54.57 20.26 -5.78
C GLN A 88 54.65 19.45 -7.09
N GLY A 89 54.02 18.26 -7.11
CA GLY A 89 53.71 17.56 -8.37
C GLY A 89 52.31 16.90 -8.43
N ARG A 90 51.53 16.93 -7.33
CA ARG A 90 50.24 16.21 -7.23
C ARG A 90 48.95 17.02 -7.53
N PRO A 91 48.87 18.36 -7.44
CA PRO A 91 47.59 19.05 -7.59
C PRO A 91 47.17 19.28 -9.05
N ASN A 92 48.11 19.43 -10.00
CA ASN A 92 47.77 19.82 -11.37
C ASN A 92 47.09 18.67 -12.14
N THR A 93 47.68 17.47 -12.18
CA THR A 93 47.10 16.32 -12.91
C THR A 93 45.72 15.91 -12.38
N ALA A 94 45.47 16.03 -11.07
CA ALA A 94 44.15 15.76 -10.49
C ALA A 94 43.10 16.82 -10.89
N ASN A 95 43.51 18.10 -10.95
CA ASN A 95 42.65 19.18 -11.44
C ASN A 95 42.41 19.08 -12.96
N ASP A 96 43.41 18.63 -13.71
CA ASP A 96 43.30 18.37 -15.15
C ASP A 96 42.32 17.21 -15.41
N ARG A 97 42.41 16.12 -14.62
CA ARG A 97 41.42 15.01 -14.65
C ARG A 97 40.02 15.52 -14.38
N LEU A 98 39.82 16.25 -13.29
CA LEU A 98 38.51 16.81 -12.96
C LEU A 98 37.95 17.67 -14.10
N THR A 99 38.78 18.51 -14.72
CA THR A 99 38.38 19.37 -15.83
C THR A 99 37.93 18.57 -17.05
N VAL A 100 38.68 17.52 -17.41
CA VAL A 100 38.32 16.62 -18.52
C VAL A 100 37.00 15.91 -18.21
N LEU A 101 36.81 15.40 -16.98
CA LEU A 101 35.57 14.73 -16.60
C LEU A 101 34.35 15.65 -16.66
N LEU A 102 34.45 16.89 -16.16
CA LEU A 102 33.37 17.88 -16.29
C LEU A 102 33.04 18.19 -17.76
N CYS A 103 34.05 18.22 -18.63
CA CYS A 103 33.85 18.37 -20.07
C CYS A 103 33.10 17.17 -20.69
N PHE A 104 33.39 15.94 -20.24
CA PHE A 104 32.63 14.75 -20.62
C PHE A 104 31.16 14.89 -20.20
N GLN A 105 30.88 15.29 -18.96
CA GLN A 105 29.50 15.43 -18.49
C GLN A 105 28.70 16.43 -19.34
N ASP A 106 29.27 17.60 -19.66
CA ASP A 106 28.62 18.60 -20.51
C ASP A 106 28.35 18.08 -21.92
N ALA A 107 29.31 17.33 -22.49
CA ALA A 107 29.18 16.74 -23.80
C ALA A 107 28.14 15.61 -23.82
N VAL A 108 28.05 14.78 -22.77
CA VAL A 108 27.03 13.73 -22.62
C VAL A 108 25.63 14.34 -22.52
N ARG A 109 25.43 15.35 -21.67
CA ARG A 109 24.14 16.07 -21.54
C ARG A 109 23.70 16.65 -22.88
N LEU A 110 24.64 17.26 -23.61
CA LEU A 110 24.39 17.81 -24.95
C LEU A 110 24.03 16.73 -25.96
N CYS A 111 24.82 15.65 -26.05
CA CYS A 111 24.58 14.56 -27.00
C CYS A 111 23.26 13.85 -26.71
N PHE A 112 22.89 13.64 -25.45
CA PHE A 112 21.58 13.13 -25.06
C PHE A 112 20.45 14.05 -25.54
N SER A 113 20.56 15.37 -25.33
CA SER A 113 19.54 16.33 -25.75
C SER A 113 19.29 16.33 -27.27
N ILE A 114 20.33 16.07 -28.06
CA ILE A 114 20.24 15.92 -29.52
C ILE A 114 19.69 14.54 -29.90
N TRP A 115 20.06 13.49 -29.15
CA TRP A 115 19.56 12.13 -29.37
C TRP A 115 18.07 11.97 -29.04
N ALA A 116 17.58 12.67 -28.02
CA ALA A 116 16.18 12.69 -27.63
C ALA A 116 15.29 13.43 -28.65
N TRP A 117 15.89 14.14 -29.62
CA TRP A 117 15.15 14.92 -30.59
C TRP A 117 14.26 14.06 -31.49
N GLY A 118 12.94 14.24 -31.40
CA GLY A 118 11.99 13.43 -32.16
C GLY A 118 11.93 11.96 -31.72
N ALA A 119 12.37 11.65 -30.50
CA ALA A 119 12.25 10.34 -29.88
C ALA A 119 11.00 10.19 -28.99
N GLY A 120 10.46 11.30 -28.49
CA GLY A 120 9.23 11.36 -27.69
C GLY A 120 8.08 12.04 -28.45
N ASP A 121 6.84 11.80 -27.99
CA ASP A 121 5.60 12.26 -28.63
C ASP A 121 5.28 13.74 -28.33
N HIS A 122 6.04 14.37 -27.44
CA HIS A 122 5.89 15.77 -27.06
C HIS A 122 7.04 16.64 -27.61
N SER A 123 6.85 17.17 -28.80
CA SER A 123 7.31 18.53 -29.08
C SER A 123 6.16 19.48 -28.74
N ASP A 124 6.37 20.42 -27.81
CA ASP A 124 5.39 21.47 -27.41
C ASP A 124 4.80 22.25 -28.60
N SER A 125 5.42 22.14 -29.77
CA SER A 125 4.85 22.45 -31.08
C SER A 125 5.10 21.27 -32.01
N PRO A 126 4.06 20.61 -32.57
CA PRO A 126 4.26 19.59 -33.59
C PRO A 126 5.01 20.22 -34.79
N PRO A 127 5.91 19.48 -35.45
CA PRO A 127 6.57 19.99 -36.65
C PRO A 127 5.52 20.36 -37.70
N ASP A 128 5.79 21.42 -38.46
CA ASP A 128 4.89 21.86 -39.52
C ASP A 128 4.66 20.69 -40.50
N CYS A 129 3.39 20.49 -40.91
CA CYS A 129 2.96 19.35 -41.72
C CYS A 129 3.74 19.27 -43.05
N GLU A 130 4.13 20.42 -43.61
CA GLU A 130 4.93 20.51 -44.84
C GLU A 130 6.40 20.07 -44.66
N SER A 131 6.92 20.06 -43.43
CA SER A 131 8.34 19.80 -43.12
C SER A 131 8.63 18.41 -42.55
N LEU A 132 7.60 17.58 -42.35
CA LEU A 132 7.67 16.33 -41.59
C LEU A 132 8.72 15.34 -42.14
N ALA A 133 8.81 15.16 -43.45
CA ALA A 133 9.76 14.23 -44.08
C ALA A 133 11.22 14.70 -43.91
N SER A 134 11.46 16.01 -44.05
CA SER A 134 12.78 16.61 -43.82
C SER A 134 13.17 16.54 -42.34
N PHE A 135 12.20 16.78 -41.45
CA PHE A 135 12.39 16.63 -40.01
C PHE A 135 12.80 15.19 -39.64
N GLN A 136 12.10 14.18 -40.17
CA GLN A 136 12.44 12.78 -39.92
C GLN A 136 13.85 12.42 -40.38
N TYR A 137 14.27 12.89 -41.57
CA TYR A 137 15.62 12.65 -42.08
C TYR A 137 16.69 13.33 -41.21
N THR A 138 16.54 14.62 -40.92
CA THR A 138 17.53 15.41 -40.18
C THR A 138 17.60 15.00 -38.71
N SER A 139 16.45 14.76 -38.05
CA SER A 139 16.42 14.25 -36.68
C SER A 139 17.11 12.88 -36.59
N LEU A 140 16.77 11.93 -37.47
CA LEU A 140 17.43 10.61 -37.48
C LEU A 140 18.95 10.72 -37.70
N ARG A 141 19.39 11.59 -38.61
CA ARG A 141 20.81 11.84 -38.87
C ARG A 141 21.52 12.41 -37.64
N MET A 142 20.92 13.39 -36.97
CA MET A 142 21.46 13.98 -35.75
C MET A 142 21.52 12.98 -34.60
N ARG A 143 20.46 12.19 -34.41
CA ARG A 143 20.42 11.11 -33.41
C ARG A 143 21.51 10.06 -33.64
N ASN A 144 21.71 9.64 -34.89
CA ASN A 144 22.77 8.68 -35.21
C ASN A 144 24.17 9.26 -34.98
N ARG A 145 24.36 10.57 -35.23
CA ARG A 145 25.65 11.24 -34.96
C ARG A 145 25.92 11.36 -33.46
N SER A 146 24.95 11.80 -32.67
CA SER A 146 25.08 11.91 -31.21
C SER A 146 25.27 10.54 -30.57
N ARG A 147 24.55 9.51 -31.04
CA ARG A 147 24.72 8.12 -30.61
C ARG A 147 26.18 7.65 -30.78
N ARG A 148 26.78 7.83 -31.97
CA ARG A 148 28.18 7.43 -32.22
C ARG A 148 29.19 8.13 -31.31
N ILE A 149 28.97 9.42 -31.04
CA ILE A 149 29.84 10.18 -30.12
C ILE A 149 29.70 9.62 -28.69
N LEU A 150 28.47 9.31 -28.27
CA LEU A 150 28.22 8.67 -26.98
C LEU A 150 28.86 7.28 -26.89
N GLU A 151 28.84 6.48 -27.95
CA GLU A 151 29.55 5.19 -28.00
C GLU A 151 31.05 5.38 -27.71
N HIS A 152 31.70 6.35 -28.36
CA HIS A 152 33.11 6.66 -28.09
C HIS A 152 33.34 7.12 -26.64
N PHE A 153 32.45 7.96 -26.09
CA PHE A 153 32.58 8.40 -24.69
C PHE A 153 32.40 7.25 -23.69
N PHE A 154 31.44 6.35 -23.92
CA PHE A 154 31.25 5.17 -23.09
C PHE A 154 32.44 4.21 -23.15
N THR A 155 33.11 4.09 -24.30
CA THR A 155 34.35 3.30 -24.39
C THR A 155 35.53 3.94 -23.65
N ALA A 156 35.54 5.28 -23.50
CA ALA A 156 36.62 6.02 -22.85
C ALA A 156 36.43 6.13 -21.33
N GLU A 157 35.25 6.56 -20.87
CA GLU A 157 34.93 6.82 -19.46
C GLU A 157 33.49 6.38 -19.14
N ALA A 158 33.25 5.06 -19.19
CA ALA A 158 31.91 4.47 -19.01
C ALA A 158 31.21 4.92 -17.72
N LEU A 159 31.94 4.95 -16.60
CA LEU A 159 31.39 5.26 -15.28
C LEU A 159 30.88 6.71 -15.19
N GLU A 160 31.63 7.65 -15.74
CA GLU A 160 31.32 9.08 -15.71
C GLU A 160 30.16 9.40 -16.65
N CYS A 161 30.13 8.78 -17.84
CA CYS A 161 29.01 8.90 -18.76
C CYS A 161 27.73 8.34 -18.14
N LEU A 162 27.83 7.18 -17.48
CA LEU A 162 26.71 6.55 -16.81
C LEU A 162 26.18 7.40 -15.65
N GLU A 163 27.04 7.85 -14.72
CA GLU A 163 26.59 8.69 -13.60
C GLU A 163 25.94 10.00 -14.09
N THR A 164 26.44 10.59 -15.19
CA THR A 164 25.80 11.76 -15.80
C THR A 164 24.38 11.44 -16.27
N LEU A 165 24.17 10.29 -16.94
CA LEU A 165 22.83 9.88 -17.37
C LEU A 165 21.91 9.52 -16.19
N VAL A 166 22.45 8.93 -15.11
CA VAL A 166 21.68 8.67 -13.88
C VAL A 166 21.26 9.98 -13.23
N GLU A 167 22.13 10.99 -13.17
CA GLU A 167 21.80 12.32 -12.65
C GLU A 167 20.71 13.01 -13.49
N MET A 168 20.72 12.81 -14.81
CA MET A 168 19.64 13.28 -15.67
C MET A 168 18.35 12.52 -15.42
N TRP A 169 18.42 11.20 -15.22
CA TRP A 169 17.28 10.36 -14.94
C TRP A 169 16.59 10.74 -13.63
N THR A 170 17.32 11.05 -12.57
CA THR A 170 16.71 11.45 -11.28
C THR A 170 15.92 12.76 -11.37
N LYS A 171 16.29 13.65 -12.30
CA LYS A 171 15.65 14.96 -12.51
C LYS A 171 14.65 15.00 -13.67
N ALA A 172 14.58 13.92 -14.45
CA ALA A 172 13.74 13.82 -15.65
C ALA A 172 12.24 13.72 -15.31
N ASP A 173 11.38 13.89 -16.32
CA ASP A 173 10.00 13.40 -16.29
C ASP A 173 9.93 11.92 -16.74
N THR A 174 8.76 11.30 -16.69
CA THR A 174 8.59 9.86 -17.02
C THR A 174 8.97 9.52 -18.46
N GLU A 175 8.71 10.43 -19.40
CA GLU A 175 9.05 10.22 -20.80
C GLU A 175 10.56 10.34 -21.04
N THR A 176 11.20 11.41 -20.54
CA THR A 176 12.65 11.57 -20.67
C THR A 176 13.40 10.45 -19.95
N ALA A 177 12.90 9.97 -18.81
CA ALA A 177 13.44 8.81 -18.13
C ALA A 177 13.40 7.54 -19.01
N SER A 178 12.31 7.31 -19.74
CA SER A 178 12.22 6.19 -20.69
C SER A 178 13.21 6.33 -21.85
N LEU A 179 13.43 7.55 -22.34
CA LEU A 179 14.41 7.84 -23.39
C LEU A 179 15.84 7.55 -22.95
N ILE A 180 16.19 7.78 -21.69
CA ILE A 180 17.51 7.43 -21.15
C ILE A 180 17.75 5.92 -21.23
N PHE A 181 16.77 5.10 -20.85
CA PHE A 181 16.90 3.64 -20.98
C PHE A 181 16.94 3.20 -22.44
N ASN A 182 16.11 3.78 -23.31
CA ASN A 182 16.15 3.49 -24.75
C ASN A 182 17.53 3.80 -25.33
N LEU A 183 18.16 4.91 -24.92
CA LEU A 183 19.53 5.23 -25.34
C LEU A 183 20.51 4.15 -24.86
N LEU A 184 20.51 3.82 -23.57
CA LEU A 184 21.42 2.83 -22.98
C LEU A 184 21.31 1.45 -23.65
N HIS A 185 20.10 1.03 -24.02
CA HIS A 185 19.88 -0.23 -24.74
C HIS A 185 20.36 -0.20 -26.19
N THR A 186 20.49 1.00 -26.79
CA THR A 186 20.96 1.14 -28.19
C THR A 186 22.48 1.28 -28.31
N LEU A 187 23.19 1.63 -27.24
CA LEU A 187 24.64 1.87 -27.27
C LEU A 187 25.38 0.56 -27.01
N ASP A 188 26.20 0.13 -27.98
CA ASP A 188 27.01 -1.09 -27.82
C ASP A 188 28.01 -0.99 -26.64
N GLY A 189 28.51 0.23 -26.39
CA GLY A 189 29.41 0.55 -25.28
C GLY A 189 28.78 0.57 -23.89
N SER A 190 27.45 0.48 -23.79
CA SER A 190 26.72 0.34 -22.51
C SER A 190 25.98 -0.98 -22.41
N SER A 191 26.55 -2.04 -22.98
CA SER A 191 26.00 -3.38 -22.83
C SER A 191 25.78 -3.73 -21.35
N PRO A 192 24.82 -4.60 -21.03
CA PRO A 192 24.48 -4.94 -19.64
C PRO A 192 25.69 -5.42 -18.83
N LYS A 193 26.63 -6.12 -19.47
CA LYS A 193 27.92 -6.58 -18.90
C LYS A 193 28.88 -5.45 -18.49
N ILE A 194 28.74 -4.27 -19.07
CA ILE A 194 29.55 -3.09 -18.72
C ILE A 194 28.78 -2.22 -17.72
N THR A 195 27.50 -1.97 -18.01
CA THR A 195 26.66 -1.05 -17.23
C THR A 195 26.39 -1.56 -15.82
N ILE A 196 26.09 -2.86 -15.64
CA ILE A 196 25.81 -3.42 -14.31
C ILE A 196 27.03 -3.29 -13.37
N PRO A 197 28.25 -3.74 -13.74
CA PRO A 197 29.44 -3.52 -12.90
C PRO A 197 29.76 -2.03 -12.67
N ALA A 198 29.51 -1.16 -13.64
CA ALA A 198 29.69 0.28 -13.46
C ALA A 198 28.76 0.85 -12.38
N ILE A 199 27.48 0.45 -12.36
CA ILE A 199 26.54 0.81 -11.28
C ILE A 199 27.03 0.28 -9.93
N PHE A 200 27.51 -0.97 -9.87
CA PHE A 200 28.06 -1.54 -8.63
C PHE A 200 29.28 -0.77 -8.12
N ASN A 201 30.18 -0.36 -9.01
CA ASN A 201 31.34 0.47 -8.66
C ASN A 201 30.91 1.85 -8.13
N ALA A 202 29.90 2.47 -8.75
CA ALA A 202 29.34 3.74 -8.28
C ALA A 202 28.73 3.62 -6.87
N ILE A 203 28.02 2.51 -6.61
CA ILE A 203 27.46 2.19 -5.28
C ILE A 203 28.59 1.96 -4.27
N TYR A 204 29.55 1.08 -4.57
CA TYR A 204 30.67 0.77 -3.67
C TYR A 204 31.51 2.00 -3.35
N THR A 205 31.72 2.90 -4.30
CA THR A 205 32.47 4.15 -4.06
C THR A 205 31.81 4.98 -2.95
N ARG A 206 30.48 4.94 -2.81
CA ARG A 206 29.72 5.70 -1.81
C ARG A 206 29.55 4.93 -0.50
N THR A 207 29.27 3.62 -0.57
CA THR A 207 28.98 2.81 0.62
C THR A 207 30.22 2.19 1.28
N ASN A 208 31.20 1.75 0.49
CA ASN A 208 32.41 1.09 1.00
C ASN A 208 33.64 1.32 0.07
N PRO A 209 34.20 2.54 0.06
CA PRO A 209 35.25 2.90 -0.90
C PRO A 209 36.57 2.14 -0.75
N SER A 210 36.82 1.48 0.39
CA SER A 210 38.05 0.70 0.61
C SER A 210 38.03 -0.66 -0.09
N ALA A 211 36.87 -1.13 -0.53
CA ALA A 211 36.73 -2.39 -1.26
C ALA A 211 37.11 -2.29 -2.75
N LEU A 212 37.29 -1.07 -3.28
CA LEU A 212 37.58 -0.82 -4.68
C LEU A 212 39.02 -0.36 -4.93
N ASP A 213 39.58 -0.82 -6.04
CA ASP A 213 40.80 -0.25 -6.63
C ASP A 213 40.56 1.21 -7.05
N PRO A 214 41.56 2.10 -6.93
CA PRO A 214 41.42 3.51 -7.29
C PRO A 214 40.90 3.76 -8.73
N SER A 215 41.25 2.91 -9.69
CA SER A 215 40.83 3.03 -11.10
C SER A 215 39.35 2.70 -11.34
N ARG A 216 38.69 2.03 -10.39
CA ARG A 216 37.26 1.67 -10.46
C ARG A 216 36.36 2.60 -9.66
N LYS A 217 36.95 3.56 -8.93
CA LYS A 217 36.17 4.49 -8.10
C LYS A 217 35.54 5.56 -8.97
N SER A 218 34.31 5.91 -8.65
CA SER A 218 33.67 7.10 -9.18
C SER A 218 34.48 8.34 -8.76
N SER A 219 34.55 9.32 -9.66
CA SER A 219 35.13 10.63 -9.33
C SER A 219 34.29 11.43 -8.34
N LEU A 220 33.05 10.99 -8.05
CA LEU A 220 32.08 11.66 -7.18
C LEU A 220 31.77 13.10 -7.63
N THR A 221 31.92 13.37 -8.93
CA THR A 221 31.62 14.66 -9.55
C THR A 221 30.12 14.87 -9.77
N SER A 222 29.35 13.79 -9.83
CA SER A 222 27.89 13.84 -9.93
C SER A 222 27.25 13.81 -8.53
N ASN A 223 26.27 14.69 -8.30
CA ASN A 223 25.51 14.77 -7.05
C ASN A 223 24.47 13.65 -6.96
N LEU A 224 24.94 12.42 -6.78
CA LEU A 224 24.11 11.21 -6.66
C LEU A 224 24.27 10.56 -5.28
N SER A 225 23.14 10.18 -4.70
CA SER A 225 23.07 9.35 -3.50
C SER A 225 23.15 7.86 -3.83
N GLU A 226 23.55 7.06 -2.84
CA GLU A 226 23.55 5.60 -2.92
C GLU A 226 22.16 4.99 -3.14
N SER A 227 21.10 5.63 -2.62
CA SER A 227 19.70 5.21 -2.83
C SER A 227 19.22 5.46 -4.27
N GLU A 228 19.59 6.60 -4.87
CA GLU A 228 19.27 6.90 -6.27
C GLU A 228 19.94 5.91 -7.22
N LEU A 229 21.21 5.57 -6.98
CA LEU A 229 21.92 4.55 -7.75
C LEU A 229 21.28 3.15 -7.61
N ALA A 230 20.88 2.77 -6.40
CA ALA A 230 20.19 1.52 -6.17
C ALA A 230 18.80 1.49 -6.85
N SER A 231 18.09 2.62 -6.87
CA SER A 231 16.81 2.72 -7.60
C SER A 231 16.99 2.67 -9.11
N PHE A 232 18.05 3.30 -9.63
CA PHE A 232 18.42 3.22 -11.03
C PHE A 232 18.77 1.77 -11.41
N LEU A 233 19.55 1.07 -10.58
CA LEU A 233 19.89 -0.35 -10.77
C LEU A 233 18.63 -1.22 -10.91
N VAL A 234 17.66 -1.05 -10.01
CA VAL A 234 16.38 -1.78 -10.04
C VAL A 234 15.61 -1.50 -11.32
N THR A 235 15.52 -0.23 -11.72
CA THR A 235 14.77 0.18 -12.93
C THR A 235 15.46 -0.30 -14.21
N TYR A 236 16.79 -0.18 -14.26
CA TYR A 236 17.62 -0.70 -15.35
C TYR A 236 17.45 -2.21 -15.47
N ALA A 237 17.61 -2.96 -14.39
CA ALA A 237 17.46 -4.40 -14.37
C ALA A 237 16.05 -4.86 -14.82
N ARG A 238 15.00 -4.10 -14.48
CA ARG A 238 13.64 -4.36 -14.95
C ARG A 238 13.49 -4.13 -16.46
N SER A 239 14.22 -3.17 -17.01
CA SER A 239 14.16 -2.81 -18.44
C SER A 239 14.96 -3.74 -19.36
N LEU A 240 15.87 -4.54 -18.82
CA LEU A 240 16.63 -5.53 -19.60
C LEU A 240 15.72 -6.64 -20.12
N ASP A 241 16.13 -7.29 -21.22
CA ASP A 241 15.51 -8.53 -21.66
C ASP A 241 15.82 -9.69 -20.68
N ASP A 242 15.04 -10.77 -20.75
CA ASP A 242 15.22 -11.91 -19.85
C ASP A 242 16.48 -12.73 -20.23
N ASP A 243 16.81 -12.83 -21.52
CA ASP A 243 17.94 -13.63 -22.04
C ASP A 243 19.33 -13.11 -21.64
N VAL A 244 19.41 -11.83 -21.25
CA VAL A 244 20.65 -11.17 -20.79
C VAL A 244 21.12 -11.73 -19.44
N LEU A 245 20.26 -12.44 -18.71
CA LEU A 245 20.53 -12.86 -17.34
C LEU A 245 21.81 -13.69 -17.20
N ASP A 246 22.10 -14.60 -18.15
CA ASP A 246 23.32 -15.43 -18.13
C ASP A 246 24.60 -14.57 -18.19
N GLU A 247 24.57 -13.48 -18.97
CA GLU A 247 25.70 -12.58 -19.13
C GLU A 247 26.04 -11.81 -17.84
N ILE A 248 25.01 -11.38 -17.10
CA ILE A 248 25.17 -10.52 -15.91
C ILE A 248 25.14 -11.28 -14.58
N TRP A 249 24.81 -12.58 -14.59
CA TRP A 249 24.53 -13.35 -13.39
C TRP A 249 25.68 -13.32 -12.38
N THR A 250 26.89 -13.60 -12.84
CA THR A 250 28.09 -13.73 -11.99
C THR A 250 28.42 -12.42 -11.29
N ASP A 251 28.32 -11.29 -12.00
CA ASP A 251 28.56 -9.97 -11.43
C ASP A 251 27.49 -9.64 -10.37
N CYS A 252 26.23 -9.93 -10.67
CA CYS A 252 25.10 -9.69 -9.76
C CYS A 252 25.21 -10.49 -8.46
N THR A 253 25.47 -11.80 -8.55
CA THR A 253 25.54 -12.65 -7.34
C THR A 253 26.80 -12.39 -6.52
N THR A 254 27.92 -12.04 -7.17
CA THR A 254 29.15 -11.63 -6.48
C THR A 254 28.91 -10.33 -5.72
N PHE A 255 28.34 -9.31 -6.37
CA PHE A 255 27.98 -8.06 -5.71
C PHE A 255 27.09 -8.27 -4.48
N LEU A 256 26.00 -9.03 -4.63
CA LEU A 256 25.07 -9.29 -3.53
C LEU A 256 25.73 -10.05 -2.37
N ARG A 257 26.59 -11.04 -2.65
CA ARG A 257 27.32 -11.78 -1.61
C ARG A 257 28.34 -10.91 -0.88
N ASP A 258 29.04 -10.05 -1.61
CA ASP A 258 30.03 -9.14 -1.03
C ASP A 258 29.34 -8.11 -0.12
N VAL A 259 28.22 -7.53 -0.54
CA VAL A 259 27.38 -6.68 0.32
C VAL A 259 26.93 -7.45 1.57
N LEU A 260 26.52 -8.71 1.43
CA LEU A 260 26.09 -9.55 2.55
C LEU A 260 27.22 -10.03 3.47
N SER A 261 28.49 -9.90 3.05
CA SER A 261 29.65 -10.19 3.90
C SER A 261 29.83 -9.12 4.99
N ASN A 262 29.49 -7.87 4.65
CA ASN A 262 29.50 -6.74 5.56
C ASN A 262 28.31 -5.79 5.23
N PRO A 263 27.09 -6.09 5.72
CA PRO A 263 25.89 -5.38 5.29
C PRO A 263 25.73 -3.97 5.88
N PHE A 264 26.45 -3.64 6.96
CA PHE A 264 26.23 -2.40 7.71
C PHE A 264 26.52 -1.11 6.91
N PRO A 265 27.63 -1.01 6.15
CA PRO A 265 27.88 0.15 5.28
C PRO A 265 26.83 0.32 4.17
N HIS A 266 26.14 -0.75 3.79
CA HIS A 266 25.15 -0.77 2.72
C HIS A 266 23.70 -0.64 3.23
N ARG A 267 23.47 -0.38 4.53
CA ARG A 267 22.15 -0.43 5.16
C ARG A 267 21.04 0.39 4.50
N GLN A 268 21.39 1.49 3.80
CA GLN A 268 20.42 2.33 3.12
C GLN A 268 19.91 1.72 1.82
N ILE A 269 20.73 0.90 1.14
CA ILE A 269 20.38 0.29 -0.14
C ILE A 269 19.82 -1.13 0.01
N LEU A 270 19.99 -1.78 1.17
CA LEU A 270 19.55 -3.16 1.37
C LEU A 270 18.08 -3.43 0.99
N PRO A 271 17.09 -2.56 1.30
CA PRO A 271 15.72 -2.76 0.83
C PRO A 271 15.63 -2.80 -0.71
N ARG A 272 16.32 -1.92 -1.41
CA ARG A 272 16.36 -1.93 -2.89
C ARG A 272 17.06 -3.16 -3.45
N LEU A 273 18.04 -3.70 -2.74
CA LEU A 273 18.68 -4.95 -3.14
C LEU A 273 17.75 -6.16 -3.00
N ILE A 274 16.75 -6.11 -2.11
CA ILE A 274 15.66 -7.11 -2.10
C ILE A 274 14.84 -7.02 -3.39
N GLU A 275 14.44 -5.81 -3.79
CA GLU A 275 13.70 -5.59 -5.03
C GLU A 275 14.49 -6.06 -6.25
N PHE A 276 15.79 -5.73 -6.29
CA PHE A 276 16.72 -6.18 -7.32
C PHE A 276 16.82 -7.72 -7.37
N ALA A 277 17.00 -8.38 -6.22
CA ALA A 277 17.03 -9.84 -6.15
C ALA A 277 15.71 -10.49 -6.60
N ALA A 278 14.56 -9.87 -6.28
CA ALA A 278 13.26 -10.30 -6.75
C ALA A 278 13.11 -10.19 -8.28
N ILE A 279 13.60 -9.11 -8.89
CA ILE A 279 13.63 -8.95 -10.35
C ILE A 279 14.48 -10.04 -10.99
N LEU A 280 15.70 -10.29 -10.48
CA LEU A 280 16.55 -11.37 -10.98
C LEU A 280 15.84 -12.73 -10.89
N GLY A 281 15.07 -12.96 -9.82
CA GLY A 281 14.30 -14.19 -9.63
C GLY A 281 13.18 -14.37 -10.66
N VAL A 282 12.44 -13.30 -10.97
CA VAL A 282 11.41 -13.31 -12.03
C VAL A 282 12.02 -13.57 -13.40
N LYS A 283 13.16 -12.96 -13.71
CA LYS A 283 13.88 -13.20 -14.99
C LYS A 283 14.41 -14.63 -15.07
N LEU A 284 14.94 -15.14 -13.96
CA LEU A 284 15.42 -16.51 -13.85
C LEU A 284 14.29 -17.51 -14.14
N GLU A 285 13.08 -17.27 -13.64
CA GLU A 285 11.93 -18.13 -13.88
C GLU A 285 11.50 -18.21 -15.36
N LYS A 286 11.70 -17.14 -16.12
CA LYS A 286 11.31 -17.05 -17.53
C LYS A 286 12.33 -17.60 -18.52
N THR A 287 13.53 -17.97 -18.06
CA THR A 287 14.65 -18.40 -18.91
C THR A 287 14.99 -19.87 -18.69
N THR A 288 15.56 -20.53 -19.71
CA THR A 288 16.12 -21.89 -19.58
C THR A 288 17.29 -21.93 -18.60
N PHE A 289 17.99 -20.82 -18.43
CA PHE A 289 19.03 -20.64 -17.41
C PHE A 289 18.50 -20.91 -15.99
N GLY A 290 17.24 -20.60 -15.72
CA GLY A 290 16.61 -20.90 -14.43
C GLY A 290 16.29 -22.37 -14.19
N GLU A 291 16.28 -23.23 -15.20
CA GLU A 291 16.05 -24.67 -15.01
C GLU A 291 17.14 -25.31 -14.13
N ASP A 292 18.34 -24.75 -14.12
CA ASP A 292 19.41 -25.17 -13.22
C ASP A 292 19.04 -24.86 -11.75
N ARG A 293 18.77 -25.93 -11.00
CA ARG A 293 18.47 -25.87 -9.56
C ARG A 293 19.56 -25.17 -8.77
N ARG A 294 20.81 -25.18 -9.24
CA ARG A 294 21.93 -24.50 -8.58
C ARG A 294 21.72 -22.98 -8.54
N MET A 295 21.29 -22.38 -9.65
CA MET A 295 21.10 -20.93 -9.75
C MET A 295 19.94 -20.46 -8.87
N ARG A 296 18.82 -21.18 -8.88
CA ARG A 296 17.69 -20.93 -7.96
C ARG A 296 18.11 -21.05 -6.50
N LYS A 297 18.91 -22.07 -6.17
CA LYS A 297 19.41 -22.28 -4.81
C LYS A 297 20.28 -21.12 -4.35
N GLU A 298 21.21 -20.69 -5.20
CA GLU A 298 22.13 -19.58 -4.97
C GLU A 298 21.40 -18.26 -4.72
N LEU A 299 20.48 -17.88 -5.60
CA LEU A 299 19.69 -16.65 -5.44
C LEU A 299 18.76 -16.73 -4.23
N GLY A 300 18.16 -17.90 -3.96
CA GLY A 300 17.33 -18.08 -2.78
C GLY A 300 18.10 -17.93 -1.46
N ASP A 301 19.36 -18.40 -1.40
CA ASP A 301 20.22 -18.20 -0.23
C ASP A 301 20.59 -16.73 -0.04
N VAL A 302 20.87 -16.01 -1.13
CA VAL A 302 21.12 -14.57 -1.12
C VAL A 302 19.89 -13.81 -0.64
N LEU A 303 18.69 -14.14 -1.13
CA LEU A 303 17.44 -13.47 -0.78
C LEU A 303 17.11 -13.61 0.72
N LEU A 304 17.25 -14.82 1.29
CA LEU A 304 17.04 -15.06 2.72
C LEU A 304 18.02 -14.27 3.60
N ARG A 305 19.28 -14.18 3.16
CA ARG A 305 20.31 -13.38 3.85
C ARG A 305 20.06 -11.88 3.73
N LEU A 306 19.56 -11.40 2.58
CA LEU A 306 19.15 -10.00 2.40
C LEU A 306 18.00 -9.63 3.33
N LEU A 307 16.97 -10.48 3.44
CA LEU A 307 15.88 -10.29 4.41
C LEU A 307 16.44 -10.16 5.83
N THR A 308 17.31 -11.08 6.23
CA THR A 308 17.94 -11.06 7.55
C THR A 308 18.78 -9.78 7.77
N ALA A 309 19.54 -9.34 6.76
CA ALA A 309 20.37 -8.14 6.83
C ALA A 309 19.51 -6.87 6.92
N VAL A 310 18.39 -6.79 6.20
CA VAL A 310 17.44 -5.68 6.27
C VAL A 310 16.83 -5.59 7.67
N PHE A 311 16.32 -6.69 8.23
CA PHE A 311 15.69 -6.67 9.56
C PHE A 311 16.66 -6.36 10.70
N THR A 312 17.94 -6.74 10.58
CA THR A 312 18.97 -6.47 11.60
C THR A 312 19.55 -5.06 11.51
N SER A 313 19.65 -4.48 10.32
CA SER A 313 20.24 -3.15 10.10
C SER A 313 19.29 -1.99 10.42
N LYS A 314 17.97 -2.20 10.28
CA LYS A 314 16.92 -1.26 10.71
C LYS A 314 15.74 -2.02 11.34
N PRO A 315 15.72 -2.23 12.66
CA PRO A 315 14.55 -2.79 13.32
C PRO A 315 13.39 -1.79 13.21
N LEU A 316 12.31 -2.16 12.51
CA LEU A 316 11.08 -1.34 12.37
C LEU A 316 10.40 -0.97 13.71
N GLY A 317 10.89 -1.52 14.83
CA GLY A 317 10.30 -1.33 16.16
C GLY A 317 10.64 -0.04 16.89
N LEU A 318 11.50 0.85 16.36
CA LEU A 318 11.94 2.05 17.09
C LEU A 318 11.63 3.41 16.44
N ASN A 319 11.42 3.48 15.12
CA ASN A 319 11.28 4.76 14.43
C ASN A 319 10.02 4.78 13.54
N HIS A 320 8.85 4.81 14.17
CA HIS A 320 7.77 5.62 13.61
C HIS A 320 7.90 6.98 14.30
N ASP A 321 8.73 7.87 13.73
CA ASP A 321 8.70 9.28 14.09
C ASP A 321 7.33 9.83 13.69
N THR A 322 6.33 9.63 14.56
CA THR A 322 5.21 10.54 14.68
C THR A 322 5.74 11.80 15.34
N GLY A 323 6.39 12.65 14.55
CA GLY A 323 6.35 14.08 14.81
C GLY A 323 5.04 14.63 14.25
N PRO A 324 4.06 15.02 15.06
CA PRO A 324 3.00 15.88 14.57
C PRO A 324 3.65 17.24 14.26
N MET A 325 3.49 17.73 13.03
CA MET A 325 3.99 19.02 12.55
C MET A 325 5.51 19.12 12.30
N ALA A 326 6.00 18.44 11.26
CA ALA A 326 7.05 19.06 10.45
C ALA A 326 6.39 20.24 9.71
N ARG A 327 6.60 21.45 10.23
CA ARG A 327 6.28 22.70 9.52
C ARG A 327 6.80 22.57 8.11
N SER A 328 5.92 22.82 7.14
CA SER A 328 6.28 23.13 5.77
C SER A 328 7.41 24.15 5.77
N SER A 329 8.65 23.70 5.57
CA SER A 329 9.68 24.56 5.01
C SER A 329 9.26 24.80 3.57
N VAL A 330 8.43 25.82 3.40
CA VAL A 330 8.26 26.53 2.14
C VAL A 330 9.64 27.05 1.80
N ASP A 331 10.36 26.29 0.96
CA ASP A 331 11.39 26.74 0.00
C ASP A 331 12.23 25.54 -0.46
N HIS A 332 11.71 24.80 -1.45
CA HIS A 332 12.52 24.33 -2.59
C HIS A 332 11.61 24.01 -3.78
N ASP A 333 11.72 24.90 -4.76
CA ASP A 333 11.45 24.80 -6.18
C ASP A 333 11.03 23.44 -6.80
N ARG A 334 9.94 23.52 -7.57
CA ARG A 334 9.53 22.71 -8.74
C ARG A 334 9.34 21.20 -8.55
N THR A 335 8.11 20.78 -8.85
CA THR A 335 7.61 19.43 -9.15
C THR A 335 8.60 18.52 -9.92
N SER A 336 9.53 17.87 -9.23
CA SER A 336 10.24 16.70 -9.76
C SER A 336 9.43 15.45 -9.41
N VAL A 337 9.05 14.68 -10.44
CA VAL A 337 8.50 13.34 -10.24
C VAL A 337 9.67 12.48 -9.75
N SER A 338 9.62 12.03 -8.50
CA SER A 338 10.66 11.15 -7.97
C SER A 338 10.57 9.79 -8.68
N HIS A 339 11.53 9.48 -9.57
CA HIS A 339 11.66 8.15 -10.18
C HIS A 339 12.18 7.09 -9.21
N THR A 340 12.68 7.54 -8.05
CA THR A 340 12.85 6.65 -6.92
C THR A 340 11.47 6.19 -6.49
N GLY A 341 11.19 4.88 -6.67
CA GLY A 341 9.95 4.28 -6.19
C GLY A 341 9.80 4.47 -4.67
N PRO A 342 8.88 3.79 -4.00
CA PRO A 342 8.76 3.98 -2.56
C PRO A 342 10.03 3.47 -1.83
N ASP A 343 10.74 4.37 -1.14
CA ASP A 343 11.95 4.04 -0.36
C ASP A 343 11.63 3.33 0.96
N ASP A 344 10.35 3.23 1.31
CA ASP A 344 9.89 2.53 2.49
C ASP A 344 9.93 1.01 2.28
N MET A 345 10.69 0.34 3.14
CA MET A 345 10.88 -1.10 3.16
C MET A 345 9.57 -1.90 3.11
N LEU A 346 8.50 -1.43 3.75
CA LEU A 346 7.19 -2.13 3.74
C LEU A 346 6.61 -2.23 2.34
N SER A 347 6.72 -1.16 1.56
CA SER A 347 6.24 -1.12 0.18
C SER A 347 7.06 -2.04 -0.74
N ILE A 348 8.38 -2.05 -0.56
CA ILE A 348 9.29 -2.90 -1.33
C ILE A 348 9.01 -4.38 -1.04
N LEU A 349 8.82 -4.74 0.24
CA LEU A 349 8.43 -6.10 0.63
C LEU A 349 7.06 -6.49 0.06
N ALA A 350 6.08 -5.59 0.11
CA ALA A 350 4.74 -5.86 -0.42
C ALA A 350 4.75 -6.15 -1.92
N VAL A 351 5.54 -5.39 -2.70
CA VAL A 351 5.69 -5.58 -4.15
C VAL A 351 6.54 -6.82 -4.48
N SER A 352 7.57 -7.10 -3.70
CA SER A 352 8.53 -8.20 -3.97
C SER A 352 8.06 -9.57 -3.49
N MET A 353 7.14 -9.63 -2.52
CA MET A 353 6.69 -10.88 -1.89
C MET A 353 6.17 -11.94 -2.88
N PRO A 354 5.37 -11.62 -3.91
CA PRO A 354 4.94 -12.61 -4.90
C PRO A 354 6.12 -13.31 -5.59
N SER A 355 7.15 -12.55 -5.94
CA SER A 355 8.37 -13.08 -6.58
C SER A 355 9.18 -13.97 -5.64
N PHE A 356 9.08 -13.80 -4.32
CA PHE A 356 9.79 -14.67 -3.37
C PHE A 356 9.25 -16.10 -3.42
N ILE A 357 7.94 -16.25 -3.59
CA ILE A 357 7.29 -17.55 -3.65
C ILE A 357 7.82 -18.33 -4.86
N THR A 358 7.96 -17.68 -6.01
CA THR A 358 8.45 -18.33 -7.23
C THR A 358 9.98 -18.55 -7.20
N THR A 359 10.74 -17.54 -6.74
CA THR A 359 12.21 -17.57 -6.70
C THR A 359 12.75 -18.61 -5.73
N LEU A 360 12.15 -18.72 -4.54
CA LEU A 360 12.64 -19.65 -3.51
C LEU A 360 12.33 -21.10 -3.88
N GLY A 361 11.19 -21.37 -4.52
CA GLY A 361 10.75 -22.68 -5.04
C GLY A 361 10.57 -23.81 -4.03
N ASP A 362 11.25 -23.73 -2.88
CA ASP A 362 11.30 -24.70 -1.80
C ASP A 362 10.40 -24.24 -0.64
N SER A 363 9.50 -25.11 -0.23
CA SER A 363 8.53 -24.86 0.86
C SER A 363 9.22 -24.44 2.17
N ASP A 364 10.37 -25.02 2.53
CA ASP A 364 11.07 -24.70 3.78
C ASP A 364 11.70 -23.30 3.72
N ARG A 365 12.24 -22.92 2.56
CA ARG A 365 12.80 -21.58 2.33
C ARG A 365 11.71 -20.52 2.31
N ILE A 366 10.60 -20.80 1.64
CA ILE A 366 9.42 -19.92 1.62
C ILE A 366 8.89 -19.72 3.05
N ASN A 367 8.76 -20.81 3.82
CA ASN A 367 8.33 -20.73 5.22
C ASN A 367 9.31 -19.92 6.08
N THR A 368 10.62 -20.08 5.87
CA THR A 368 11.66 -19.29 6.56
C THR A 368 11.55 -17.79 6.23
N ALA A 369 11.37 -17.44 4.96
CA ALA A 369 11.20 -16.05 4.53
C ALA A 369 9.96 -15.40 5.15
N ILE A 370 8.81 -16.08 5.05
CA ILE A 370 7.52 -15.58 5.58
C ILE A 370 7.55 -15.50 7.10
N THR A 371 8.16 -16.49 7.77
CA THR A 371 8.37 -16.46 9.22
C THR A 371 9.22 -15.26 9.61
N SER A 372 10.31 -14.98 8.89
CA SER A 372 11.16 -13.82 9.15
C SER A 372 10.42 -12.48 8.97
N VAL A 373 9.61 -12.36 7.91
CA VAL A 373 8.76 -11.18 7.69
C VAL A 373 7.71 -11.04 8.79
N SER A 374 7.06 -12.14 9.18
CA SER A 374 6.09 -12.15 10.28
C SER A 374 6.72 -11.68 11.60
N THR A 375 7.85 -12.28 12.00
CA THR A 375 8.47 -12.02 13.31
C THR A 375 9.10 -10.63 13.40
N ASN A 376 9.66 -10.11 12.31
CA ASN A 376 10.37 -8.83 12.30
C ASN A 376 9.51 -7.64 11.87
N VAL A 377 8.38 -7.86 11.20
CA VAL A 377 7.52 -6.79 10.65
C VAL A 377 6.10 -6.88 11.16
N VAL A 378 5.36 -7.92 10.77
CA VAL A 378 3.90 -8.02 11.00
C VAL A 378 3.58 -8.14 12.48
N GLY A 379 4.20 -9.09 13.18
CA GLY A 379 3.99 -9.35 14.60
C GLY A 379 4.26 -8.12 15.49
N PRO A 380 5.41 -7.41 15.33
CA PRO A 380 5.66 -6.15 16.03
C PRO A 380 4.62 -5.06 15.74
N LEU A 381 4.13 -4.94 14.51
CA LEU A 381 3.10 -3.97 14.15
C LEU A 381 1.77 -4.28 14.84
N ILE A 382 1.36 -5.55 14.89
CA ILE A 382 0.13 -5.99 15.57
C ILE A 382 0.23 -5.79 17.09
N ARG A 383 1.38 -6.14 17.69
CA ARG A 383 1.60 -5.99 19.14
C ARG A 383 1.95 -4.57 19.58
N SER A 384 2.09 -3.64 18.63
CA SER A 384 2.43 -2.25 18.93
C SER A 384 1.34 -1.57 19.76
N ARG A 385 1.74 -0.59 20.57
CA ARG A 385 0.78 0.31 21.24
C ARG A 385 0.01 1.18 20.25
N LEU A 386 0.57 1.39 19.06
CA LEU A 386 -0.08 2.15 17.98
C LEU A 386 -1.15 1.34 17.24
N PHE A 387 -1.23 0.03 17.46
CA PHE A 387 -2.29 -0.79 16.86
C PHE A 387 -3.67 -0.30 17.34
N PRO A 388 -4.65 -0.14 16.42
CA PRO A 388 -4.62 -0.52 14.99
C PRO A 388 -4.14 0.57 14.01
N ASN A 389 -3.90 1.79 14.47
CA ASN A 389 -3.62 2.97 13.61
C ASN A 389 -2.31 2.90 12.80
N ASN A 390 -1.36 2.05 13.20
CA ASN A 390 -0.12 1.81 12.46
C ASN A 390 -0.28 0.81 11.29
N LEU A 391 -1.45 0.22 11.09
CA LEU A 391 -1.72 -0.66 9.96
C LEU A 391 -2.12 0.16 8.72
N ASN A 392 -1.23 0.20 7.73
CA ASN A 392 -1.47 0.87 6.45
C ASN A 392 -1.73 -0.14 5.31
N ARG A 393 -2.02 0.38 4.11
CA ARG A 393 -2.28 -0.43 2.91
C ARG A 393 -1.13 -1.38 2.56
N ASN A 394 0.13 -0.97 2.72
CA ASN A 394 1.28 -1.82 2.39
C ASN A 394 1.37 -3.04 3.31
N VAL A 395 1.08 -2.86 4.61
CA VAL A 395 1.03 -3.98 5.57
C VAL A 395 -0.11 -4.94 5.21
N MET A 396 -1.26 -4.42 4.79
CA MET A 396 -2.38 -5.26 4.37
C MET A 396 -2.07 -6.05 3.09
N VAL A 397 -1.47 -5.42 2.08
CA VAL A 397 -1.02 -6.12 0.86
C VAL A 397 -0.02 -7.22 1.22
N LEU A 398 0.94 -6.94 2.10
CA LEU A 398 1.92 -7.92 2.57
C LEU A 398 1.23 -9.12 3.25
N LEU A 399 0.32 -8.88 4.19
CA LEU A 399 -0.48 -9.91 4.85
C LEU A 399 -1.31 -10.74 3.86
N GLN A 400 -1.94 -10.10 2.87
CA GLN A 400 -2.70 -10.78 1.83
C GLN A 400 -1.83 -11.68 0.96
N GLN A 401 -0.61 -11.25 0.60
CA GLN A 401 0.32 -12.12 -0.13
C GLN A 401 0.79 -13.29 0.74
N MET A 402 1.06 -13.06 2.02
CA MET A 402 1.43 -14.15 2.96
C MET A 402 0.30 -15.17 3.11
N ALA A 403 -0.96 -14.73 3.20
CA ALA A 403 -2.14 -15.58 3.36
C ALA A 403 -2.42 -16.50 2.14
N LYS A 404 -1.83 -16.19 0.98
CA LYS A 404 -1.88 -17.05 -0.21
C LYS A 404 -0.89 -18.22 -0.17
N VAL A 405 0.01 -18.26 0.82
CA VAL A 405 1.07 -19.26 0.89
C VAL A 405 0.72 -20.38 1.88
N PRO A 406 0.43 -21.60 1.39
CA PRO A 406 0.04 -22.72 2.26
C PRO A 406 1.17 -23.18 3.17
N ALA A 407 2.42 -23.18 2.67
CA ALA A 407 3.62 -23.61 3.40
C ALA A 407 3.83 -22.86 4.73
N ALA A 408 3.39 -21.61 4.81
CA ALA A 408 3.52 -20.74 5.97
C ALA A 408 2.18 -20.53 6.72
N ALA A 409 1.17 -21.37 6.46
CA ALA A 409 -0.17 -21.25 7.04
C ALA A 409 -0.18 -21.10 8.56
N LYS A 410 0.67 -21.84 9.26
CA LYS A 410 0.78 -21.75 10.72
C LYS A 410 1.13 -20.33 11.19
N MET A 411 1.98 -19.61 10.45
CA MET A 411 2.46 -18.30 10.87
C MET A 411 1.46 -17.19 10.56
N TRP A 412 1.01 -17.07 9.31
CA TRP A 412 0.06 -16.00 8.97
C TRP A 412 -1.31 -16.19 9.64
N LYS A 413 -1.75 -17.45 9.90
CA LYS A 413 -2.96 -17.68 10.70
C LYS A 413 -2.82 -17.16 12.12
N LYS A 414 -1.62 -17.30 12.71
CA LYS A 414 -1.33 -16.75 14.03
C LYS A 414 -1.36 -15.23 14.01
N ASP A 415 -0.76 -14.58 13.01
CA ASP A 415 -0.77 -13.11 12.92
C ASP A 415 -2.21 -12.56 12.78
N ILE A 416 -3.03 -13.16 11.91
CA ILE A 416 -4.45 -12.80 11.78
C ILE A 416 -5.19 -13.03 13.10
N ALA A 417 -4.94 -14.17 13.76
CA ALA A 417 -5.57 -14.47 15.05
C ALA A 417 -5.14 -13.50 16.16
N ASP A 418 -3.85 -13.16 16.26
CA ASP A 418 -3.32 -12.22 17.25
C ASP A 418 -3.98 -10.84 17.08
N ALA A 419 -4.13 -10.36 15.84
CA ALA A 419 -4.80 -9.10 15.54
C ALA A 419 -6.32 -9.16 15.81
N PHE A 420 -7.01 -10.19 15.31
CA PHE A 420 -8.47 -10.32 15.44
C PHE A 420 -8.93 -10.45 16.90
N HIS A 421 -8.11 -11.05 17.75
CA HIS A 421 -8.40 -11.21 19.17
C HIS A 421 -7.95 -10.04 20.05
N ASP A 422 -7.19 -9.07 19.52
CA ASP A 422 -6.87 -7.83 20.23
C ASP A 422 -8.17 -7.05 20.53
N THR A 423 -8.27 -6.45 21.72
CA THR A 423 -9.45 -5.69 22.13
C THR A 423 -9.62 -4.40 21.33
N ARG A 424 -8.53 -3.88 20.75
CA ARG A 424 -8.49 -2.67 19.91
C ARG A 424 -8.79 -2.95 18.45
N PHE A 425 -9.05 -4.20 18.06
CA PHE A 425 -9.32 -4.58 16.67
C PHE A 425 -10.48 -3.79 16.05
N PHE A 426 -11.54 -3.54 16.82
CA PHE A 426 -12.70 -2.78 16.36
C PHE A 426 -12.48 -1.27 16.25
N GLY A 427 -11.28 -0.77 16.58
CA GLY A 427 -10.83 0.59 16.27
C GLY A 427 -10.21 0.74 14.88
N LEU A 428 -10.19 -0.31 14.05
CA LEU A 428 -9.71 -0.24 12.66
C LEU A 428 -10.58 0.69 11.82
N GLN A 429 -9.95 1.41 10.89
CA GLN A 429 -10.66 2.21 9.90
C GLN A 429 -11.49 1.32 8.96
N LEU A 430 -12.77 1.69 8.75
CA LEU A 430 -13.72 0.93 7.96
C LEU A 430 -13.24 0.65 6.52
N ASP A 431 -12.56 1.61 5.89
CA ASP A 431 -12.02 1.42 4.54
C ASP A 431 -10.99 0.28 4.48
N LEU A 432 -10.17 0.13 5.51
CA LEU A 432 -9.20 -0.97 5.61
C LEU A 432 -9.90 -2.31 5.85
N VAL A 433 -11.00 -2.28 6.63
CA VAL A 433 -11.80 -3.48 6.90
C VAL A 433 -12.43 -3.99 5.60
N LYS A 434 -13.16 -3.11 4.90
CA LYS A 434 -13.87 -3.42 3.66
C LYS A 434 -12.94 -3.94 2.56
N ASN A 435 -11.83 -3.24 2.33
CA ASN A 435 -10.94 -3.51 1.20
C ASN A 435 -9.87 -4.59 1.48
N SER A 436 -9.70 -5.03 2.74
CA SER A 436 -8.59 -5.94 3.06
C SER A 436 -8.92 -7.01 4.11
N TRP A 437 -9.46 -6.61 5.27
CA TRP A 437 -9.71 -7.59 6.34
C TRP A 437 -10.79 -8.60 5.99
N MET A 438 -11.83 -8.20 5.27
CA MET A 438 -12.89 -9.14 4.87
C MET A 438 -12.33 -10.33 4.08
N ASP A 439 -11.41 -10.09 3.14
CA ASP A 439 -10.77 -11.15 2.35
C ASP A 439 -9.80 -11.99 3.19
N LEU A 440 -9.05 -11.35 4.10
CA LEU A 440 -8.14 -12.04 5.02
C LEU A 440 -8.90 -12.98 5.97
N LEU A 441 -10.01 -12.51 6.54
CA LEU A 441 -10.85 -13.33 7.43
C LEU A 441 -11.50 -14.48 6.67
N ARG A 442 -11.97 -14.24 5.44
CA ARG A 442 -12.46 -15.30 4.56
C ARG A 442 -11.40 -16.38 4.34
N GLN A 443 -10.18 -15.97 3.98
CA GLN A 443 -9.07 -16.89 3.76
C GLN A 443 -8.69 -17.64 5.04
N TRP A 444 -8.75 -16.99 6.19
CA TRP A 444 -8.48 -17.61 7.49
C TRP A 444 -9.49 -18.70 7.84
N VAL A 445 -10.78 -18.45 7.61
CA VAL A 445 -11.87 -19.42 7.81
C VAL A 445 -11.74 -20.63 6.88
N LEU A 446 -11.34 -20.42 5.63
CA LEU A 446 -11.11 -21.53 4.69
C LEU A 446 -9.92 -22.41 5.10
N ALA A 447 -8.88 -21.80 5.68
CA ALA A 447 -7.70 -22.51 6.15
C ALA A 447 -7.85 -23.10 7.56
N ASP A 448 -8.93 -22.77 8.28
CA ASP A 448 -9.20 -23.20 9.64
C ASP A 448 -10.69 -23.22 9.94
N LYS A 449 -11.30 -24.41 9.86
CA LYS A 449 -12.76 -24.55 9.87
C LYS A 449 -13.39 -24.39 11.26
N GLU A 450 -12.62 -24.56 12.33
CA GLU A 450 -13.14 -24.60 13.71
C GLU A 450 -13.29 -23.20 14.35
N ARG A 451 -13.07 -22.12 13.58
CA ARG A 451 -12.97 -20.75 14.12
C ARG A 451 -14.27 -20.23 14.72
N LEU A 452 -15.41 -20.52 14.10
CA LEU A 452 -16.68 -20.12 14.67
C LEU A 452 -16.97 -20.88 15.97
N SER A 453 -16.75 -22.20 15.98
CA SER A 453 -16.91 -23.03 17.18
C SER A 453 -16.03 -22.54 18.34
N GLU A 454 -14.79 -22.15 18.06
CA GLU A 454 -13.88 -21.56 19.05
C GLU A 454 -14.44 -20.27 19.67
N LEU A 455 -15.02 -19.38 18.85
CA LEU A 455 -15.65 -18.14 19.34
C LEU A 455 -16.92 -18.43 20.17
N LEU A 456 -17.74 -19.39 19.76
CA LEU A 456 -18.96 -19.79 20.48
C LEU A 456 -18.65 -20.32 21.89
N VAL A 457 -17.54 -21.07 22.06
CA VAL A 457 -17.10 -21.56 23.38
C VAL A 457 -16.71 -20.39 24.31
N ARG A 458 -16.28 -19.26 23.76
CA ARG A 458 -15.89 -18.06 24.53
C ARG A 458 -17.08 -17.20 24.97
N LEU A 459 -18.32 -17.60 24.66
CA LEU A 459 -19.56 -17.00 25.16
C LEU A 459 -20.12 -17.84 26.32
N PRO A 460 -19.82 -17.47 27.58
CA PRO A 460 -20.42 -18.13 28.74
C PRO A 460 -21.91 -17.78 28.85
N PRO A 461 -22.76 -18.70 29.33
CA PRO A 461 -24.16 -18.40 29.61
C PRO A 461 -24.26 -17.36 30.75
N PRO A 462 -25.30 -16.51 30.77
CA PRO A 462 -25.53 -15.56 31.85
C PRO A 462 -25.69 -16.25 33.21
N SER A 463 -25.03 -15.72 34.24
CA SER A 463 -25.16 -16.23 35.61
C SER A 463 -25.27 -15.11 36.64
N SER A 464 -26.16 -15.29 37.62
CA SER A 464 -26.36 -14.34 38.74
C SER A 464 -25.58 -14.73 40.00
N ALA A 465 -25.05 -15.97 40.08
CA ALA A 465 -24.54 -16.56 41.33
C ALA A 465 -23.05 -16.26 41.63
N GLY A 466 -22.26 -15.80 40.65
CA GLY A 466 -20.79 -15.78 40.76
C GLY A 466 -20.13 -14.44 41.12
N ILE A 467 -20.81 -13.30 40.90
CA ILE A 467 -20.18 -11.95 40.95
C ILE A 467 -20.87 -11.03 41.97
N MET A 468 -21.85 -11.53 42.74
CA MET A 468 -22.83 -10.67 43.42
C MET A 468 -22.36 -10.00 44.73
N PHE A 469 -21.18 -10.32 45.27
CA PHE A 469 -20.75 -9.83 46.59
C PHE A 469 -19.27 -9.41 46.60
N GLY A 470 -19.01 -8.09 46.57
CA GLY A 470 -17.67 -7.52 46.78
C GLY A 470 -17.44 -6.15 46.14
N VAL A 471 -16.46 -5.40 46.65
CA VAL A 471 -15.95 -4.16 46.04
C VAL A 471 -15.23 -4.56 44.74
N GLY A 472 -15.89 -4.45 43.59
CA GLY A 472 -15.40 -4.92 42.29
C GLY A 472 -16.41 -5.74 41.47
N ALA A 473 -17.55 -6.14 42.07
CA ALA A 473 -18.62 -6.86 41.39
C ALA A 473 -19.14 -6.16 40.12
N SER A 474 -19.38 -4.85 40.19
CA SER A 474 -19.84 -4.05 39.05
C SER A 474 -18.80 -3.99 37.92
N ALA A 475 -17.50 -3.86 38.27
CA ALA A 475 -16.42 -3.80 37.29
C ALA A 475 -16.23 -5.17 36.60
N ALA A 476 -16.34 -6.27 37.34
CA ALA A 476 -16.27 -7.61 36.77
C ALA A 476 -17.45 -7.92 35.84
N ARG A 477 -18.66 -7.44 36.15
CA ARG A 477 -19.82 -7.55 35.24
C ARG A 477 -19.59 -6.76 33.95
N LEU A 478 -19.12 -5.52 34.08
CA LEU A 478 -18.85 -4.65 32.92
C LEU A 478 -17.80 -5.26 31.99
N GLU A 479 -16.73 -5.83 32.56
CA GLU A 479 -15.72 -6.54 31.78
C GLU A 479 -16.29 -7.80 31.09
N ALA A 480 -17.18 -8.53 31.77
CA ALA A 480 -17.86 -9.68 31.17
C ALA A 480 -18.77 -9.26 30.00
N ASP A 481 -19.50 -8.15 30.15
CA ASP A 481 -20.33 -7.56 29.10
C ASP A 481 -19.47 -7.15 27.91
N ARG A 482 -18.42 -6.37 28.16
CA ARG A 482 -17.47 -5.92 27.12
C ARG A 482 -16.87 -7.11 26.36
N LYS A 483 -16.47 -8.16 27.07
CA LYS A 483 -15.93 -9.38 26.46
C LYS A 483 -16.96 -10.12 25.62
N ALA A 484 -18.20 -10.25 26.10
CA ALA A 484 -19.30 -10.85 25.35
C ALA A 484 -19.63 -10.03 24.09
N GLN A 485 -19.71 -8.71 24.21
CA GLN A 485 -19.94 -7.80 23.08
C GLN A 485 -18.85 -7.95 22.01
N LEU A 486 -17.56 -7.93 22.40
CA LEU A 486 -16.45 -8.14 21.46
C LEU A 486 -16.54 -9.51 20.76
N ASN A 487 -16.89 -10.58 21.48
CA ASN A 487 -17.00 -11.91 20.89
C ASN A 487 -18.20 -12.02 19.94
N LEU A 488 -19.34 -11.43 20.26
CA LEU A 488 -20.50 -11.37 19.36
C LEU A 488 -20.18 -10.56 18.10
N ARG A 489 -19.49 -9.42 18.22
CA ARG A 489 -19.04 -8.65 17.05
C ARG A 489 -18.06 -9.43 16.18
N ARG A 490 -17.15 -10.20 16.79
CA ARG A 490 -16.25 -11.12 16.08
C ARG A 490 -17.02 -12.20 15.33
N ILE A 491 -18.04 -12.79 15.95
CA ILE A 491 -18.91 -13.78 15.32
C ILE A 491 -19.62 -13.17 14.11
N ALA A 492 -20.27 -12.02 14.28
CA ALA A 492 -20.94 -11.32 13.18
C ALA A 492 -19.97 -11.01 12.02
N LEU A 493 -18.78 -10.49 12.32
CA LEU A 493 -17.76 -10.19 11.31
C LEU A 493 -17.29 -11.45 10.57
N LEU A 494 -17.11 -12.56 11.29
CA LEU A 494 -16.69 -13.84 10.72
C LEU A 494 -17.77 -14.40 9.77
N LEU A 495 -19.05 -14.38 10.19
CA LEU A 495 -20.20 -14.76 9.36
C LEU A 495 -20.24 -13.93 8.07
N LEU A 496 -20.09 -12.60 8.17
CA LEU A 496 -20.09 -11.69 7.02
C LEU A 496 -18.92 -11.92 6.06
N SER A 497 -17.77 -12.36 6.56
CA SER A 497 -16.58 -12.62 5.76
C SER A 497 -16.64 -13.94 4.97
N ALA A 498 -17.40 -14.92 5.46
CA ALA A 498 -17.50 -16.24 4.82
C ALA A 498 -18.38 -16.21 3.56
N SER A 499 -18.34 -17.29 2.77
CA SER A 499 -19.35 -17.49 1.71
C SER A 499 -20.72 -17.75 2.32
N ASP A 500 -21.78 -17.54 1.54
CA ASP A 500 -23.15 -17.83 1.98
C ASP A 500 -23.26 -19.30 2.40
N ASP A 501 -24.04 -19.56 3.46
CA ASP A 501 -24.26 -20.88 4.04
C ASP A 501 -23.00 -21.64 4.49
N TYR A 502 -21.82 -20.99 4.58
CA TYR A 502 -20.58 -21.69 4.96
C TYR A 502 -20.65 -22.33 6.36
N PHE A 503 -21.32 -21.66 7.30
CA PHE A 503 -21.40 -22.05 8.71
C PHE A 503 -22.70 -22.76 9.10
N VAL A 504 -23.44 -23.34 8.13
CA VAL A 504 -24.73 -24.00 8.41
C VAL A 504 -24.63 -25.09 9.50
N GLY A 505 -23.49 -25.79 9.59
CA GLY A 505 -23.26 -26.81 10.60
C GLY A 505 -23.16 -26.26 12.04
N GLU A 506 -22.68 -25.04 12.19
CA GLU A 506 -22.48 -24.36 13.48
C GLU A 506 -23.68 -23.51 13.91
N LEU A 507 -24.63 -23.23 13.01
CA LEU A 507 -25.83 -22.43 13.30
C LEU A 507 -26.66 -22.93 14.48
N PRO A 508 -26.88 -24.25 14.71
CA PRO A 508 -27.62 -24.71 15.88
C PRO A 508 -26.92 -24.35 17.21
N ALA A 509 -25.58 -24.43 17.24
CA ALA A 509 -24.81 -24.03 18.41
C ALA A 509 -24.82 -22.51 18.61
N LEU A 510 -24.81 -21.73 17.51
CA LEU A 510 -25.00 -20.29 17.57
C LEU A 510 -26.38 -19.94 18.14
N LEU A 511 -27.45 -20.56 17.64
CA LEU A 511 -28.82 -20.33 18.11
C LEU A 511 -28.94 -20.53 19.62
N GLN A 512 -28.43 -21.65 20.15
CA GLN A 512 -28.42 -21.92 21.60
C GLN A 512 -27.70 -20.82 22.37
N LYS A 513 -26.57 -20.31 21.86
CA LYS A 513 -25.82 -19.23 22.52
C LYS A 513 -26.58 -17.90 22.53
N LEU A 514 -27.34 -17.62 21.47
CA LEU A 514 -28.18 -16.43 21.43
C LEU A 514 -29.35 -16.56 22.41
N GLU A 515 -30.02 -17.72 22.46
CA GLU A 515 -31.08 -18.01 23.44
C GLU A 515 -30.59 -17.84 24.88
N ASP A 516 -29.41 -18.40 25.22
CA ASP A 516 -28.81 -18.26 26.54
C ASP A 516 -28.59 -16.78 26.90
N LEU A 517 -28.06 -15.98 25.96
CA LEU A 517 -27.76 -14.55 26.19
C LEU A 517 -29.02 -13.68 26.26
N LEU A 518 -30.07 -14.03 25.52
CA LEU A 518 -31.35 -13.31 25.57
C LEU A 518 -32.10 -13.54 26.89
N ALA A 519 -31.82 -14.63 27.60
CA ALA A 519 -32.29 -14.84 28.98
C ALA A 519 -31.56 -13.95 30.02
N ALA A 520 -30.57 -13.14 29.62
CA ALA A 520 -29.83 -12.26 30.51
C ALA A 520 -30.72 -11.12 31.08
N THR A 521 -30.39 -10.71 32.30
CA THR A 521 -31.02 -9.59 33.03
C THR A 521 -29.97 -8.52 33.36
N SER A 522 -30.41 -7.36 33.88
CA SER A 522 -29.50 -6.30 34.35
C SER A 522 -28.54 -6.78 35.47
N ALA A 523 -28.91 -7.84 36.20
CA ALA A 523 -28.15 -8.40 37.31
C ALA A 523 -27.19 -9.54 36.93
N SER A 524 -27.39 -10.18 35.76
CA SER A 524 -26.58 -11.32 35.32
C SER A 524 -25.20 -10.89 34.81
N SER A 525 -24.32 -11.87 34.59
CA SER A 525 -23.02 -11.67 33.93
C SER A 525 -22.78 -12.79 32.91
N PRO A 526 -22.73 -12.50 31.59
CA PRO A 526 -23.04 -11.21 30.96
C PRO A 526 -24.48 -10.74 31.23
N SER A 527 -24.72 -9.44 31.10
CA SER A 527 -25.99 -8.77 31.33
C SER A 527 -26.77 -8.57 30.03
N SER A 528 -28.00 -8.08 30.17
CA SER A 528 -28.88 -7.65 29.08
C SER A 528 -28.27 -6.57 28.15
N ALA A 529 -27.16 -5.94 28.54
CA ALA A 529 -26.45 -4.97 27.71
C ALA A 529 -25.96 -5.55 26.36
N THR A 530 -25.80 -6.88 26.27
CA THR A 530 -25.33 -7.60 25.07
C THR A 530 -26.38 -7.76 23.97
N ARG A 531 -27.66 -7.41 24.23
CA ARG A 531 -28.75 -7.58 23.25
C ARG A 531 -28.53 -6.83 21.93
N ALA A 532 -27.88 -5.66 21.97
CA ALA A 532 -27.56 -4.92 20.75
C ALA A 532 -26.67 -5.74 19.80
N GLU A 533 -25.65 -6.41 20.34
CA GLU A 533 -24.79 -7.31 19.59
C GLU A 533 -25.49 -8.59 19.13
N VAL A 534 -26.45 -9.12 19.91
CA VAL A 534 -27.29 -10.25 19.46
C VAL A 534 -28.06 -9.88 18.20
N PHE A 535 -28.69 -8.71 18.15
CA PHE A 535 -29.37 -8.22 16.94
C PHE A 535 -28.40 -8.02 15.76
N MET A 536 -27.18 -7.54 16.00
CA MET A 536 -26.15 -7.46 14.94
C MET A 536 -25.75 -8.84 14.39
N VAL A 537 -25.66 -9.87 15.25
CA VAL A 537 -25.42 -11.25 14.82
C VAL A 537 -26.60 -11.79 14.01
N LEU A 538 -27.84 -11.54 14.43
CA LEU A 538 -29.04 -11.93 13.67
C LEU A 538 -29.10 -11.24 12.31
N ARG A 539 -28.67 -9.97 12.21
CA ARG A 539 -28.51 -9.26 10.92
C ARG A 539 -27.46 -9.95 10.04
N ALA A 540 -26.33 -10.36 10.62
CA ALA A 540 -25.31 -11.10 9.88
C ALA A 540 -25.83 -12.46 9.37
N VAL A 541 -26.63 -13.18 10.18
CA VAL A 541 -27.30 -14.42 9.78
C VAL A 541 -28.25 -14.14 8.61
N ALA A 542 -29.16 -13.19 8.75
CA ALA A 542 -30.12 -12.83 7.69
C ALA A 542 -29.45 -12.47 6.35
N LEU A 543 -28.27 -11.85 6.38
CA LEU A 543 -27.51 -11.49 5.18
C LEU A 543 -26.70 -12.64 4.55
N LYS A 544 -26.46 -13.73 5.28
CA LYS A 544 -25.46 -14.76 4.91
C LYS A 544 -25.99 -16.19 4.87
N THR A 545 -27.24 -16.41 5.28
CA THR A 545 -27.86 -17.73 5.31
C THR A 545 -29.08 -17.79 4.39
N SER A 546 -29.25 -18.92 3.70
CA SER A 546 -30.45 -19.26 2.96
C SER A 546 -31.69 -19.35 3.86
N ALA A 547 -32.88 -19.21 3.28
CA ALA A 547 -34.16 -19.31 4.01
C ALA A 547 -34.25 -20.62 4.82
N SER A 548 -33.85 -21.76 4.25
CA SER A 548 -33.85 -23.05 4.95
C SER A 548 -32.93 -23.10 6.17
N ALA A 549 -31.77 -22.44 6.10
CA ALA A 549 -30.81 -22.41 7.21
C ALA A 549 -31.25 -21.42 8.30
N MET A 550 -31.96 -20.36 7.92
CA MET A 550 -32.51 -19.35 8.81
C MET A 550 -33.78 -19.81 9.54
N ALA A 551 -34.55 -20.75 8.96
CA ALA A 551 -35.84 -21.19 9.48
C ALA A 551 -35.88 -21.49 11.01
N PRO A 552 -34.88 -22.15 11.62
CA PRO A 552 -34.86 -22.40 13.07
C PRO A 552 -34.76 -21.14 13.94
N PHE A 553 -34.29 -20.01 13.39
CA PHE A 553 -34.12 -18.75 14.13
C PHE A 553 -35.42 -17.95 14.24
N TRP A 554 -36.44 -18.21 13.41
CA TRP A 554 -37.66 -17.41 13.40
C TRP A 554 -38.38 -17.31 14.75
N PRO A 555 -38.56 -18.40 15.54
CA PRO A 555 -39.19 -18.28 16.86
C PRO A 555 -38.46 -17.27 17.76
N LEU A 556 -37.12 -17.31 17.77
CA LEU A 556 -36.28 -16.40 18.53
C LEU A 556 -36.41 -14.96 18.01
N ILE A 557 -36.24 -14.76 16.70
CA ILE A 557 -36.31 -13.45 16.05
C ILE A 557 -37.66 -12.80 16.30
N ASN A 558 -38.76 -13.54 16.14
CA ASN A 558 -40.11 -13.01 16.27
C ASN A 558 -40.40 -12.56 17.71
N VAL A 559 -40.11 -13.40 18.70
CA VAL A 559 -40.36 -13.07 20.11
C VAL A 559 -39.57 -11.83 20.51
N GLU A 560 -38.26 -11.81 20.23
CA GLU A 560 -37.39 -10.71 20.65
C GLU A 560 -37.68 -9.41 19.90
N LEU A 561 -38.02 -9.46 18.59
CA LEU A 561 -38.41 -8.25 17.86
C LEU A 561 -39.72 -7.66 18.39
N GLN A 562 -40.73 -8.49 18.66
CA GLN A 562 -42.00 -8.01 19.19
C GLN A 562 -41.82 -7.36 20.57
N GLU A 563 -41.06 -8.00 21.46
CA GLU A 563 -40.77 -7.45 22.78
C GLU A 563 -39.95 -6.14 22.70
N ALA A 564 -38.89 -6.11 21.89
CA ALA A 564 -38.05 -4.93 21.74
C ALA A 564 -38.83 -3.74 21.16
N ILE A 565 -39.62 -3.95 20.11
CA ILE A 565 -40.41 -2.89 19.47
C ILE A 565 -41.50 -2.37 20.41
N SER A 566 -42.19 -3.26 21.13
CA SER A 566 -43.19 -2.87 22.13
C SER A 566 -42.61 -2.04 23.28
N ALA A 567 -41.32 -2.22 23.59
CA ALA A 567 -40.64 -1.46 24.63
C ALA A 567 -40.25 -0.03 24.22
N VAL A 568 -40.29 0.31 22.91
CA VAL A 568 -39.83 1.60 22.37
C VAL A 568 -40.56 2.83 22.96
N PRO A 569 -41.90 2.91 22.96
CA PRO A 569 -42.59 4.15 23.33
C PRO A 569 -42.74 4.34 24.84
N GLN A 570 -42.72 3.26 25.61
CA GLN A 570 -43.06 3.32 27.03
C GLN A 570 -41.84 3.35 27.97
N GLY A 571 -40.62 3.19 27.44
CA GLY A 571 -39.41 3.04 28.26
C GLY A 571 -39.58 2.01 29.38
N SER A 572 -40.46 1.02 29.19
CA SER A 572 -41.02 0.18 30.27
C SER A 572 -40.11 -0.95 30.70
N GLN A 573 -39.04 -1.18 29.94
CA GLN A 573 -38.06 -2.25 30.15
C GLN A 573 -36.63 -1.72 29.92
N PRO A 574 -36.20 -0.59 30.51
CA PRO A 574 -34.91 0.03 30.19
C PRO A 574 -33.73 -0.80 30.71
N GLU A 575 -33.98 -1.66 31.69
CA GLU A 575 -33.03 -2.63 32.22
C GLU A 575 -32.80 -3.82 31.28
N VAL A 576 -33.73 -4.09 30.37
CA VAL A 576 -33.72 -5.22 29.44
C VAL A 576 -33.32 -4.73 28.05
N TYR A 577 -33.94 -3.66 27.56
CA TYR A 577 -33.67 -3.03 26.28
C TYR A 577 -33.16 -1.60 26.47
N ASN A 578 -31.88 -1.38 26.23
CA ASN A 578 -31.30 -0.04 26.16
C ASN A 578 -31.52 0.58 24.76
N SER A 579 -31.33 1.90 24.62
CA SER A 579 -31.54 2.60 23.35
C SER A 579 -30.78 2.02 22.15
N TYR A 580 -29.56 1.48 22.37
CA TYR A 580 -28.79 0.85 21.30
C TYR A 580 -29.37 -0.51 20.90
N SER A 581 -29.85 -1.31 21.85
CA SER A 581 -30.53 -2.56 21.55
C SER A 581 -31.85 -2.33 20.82
N LEU A 582 -32.61 -1.30 21.17
CA LEU A 582 -33.82 -0.89 20.43
C LEU A 582 -33.47 -0.47 19.00
N LEU A 583 -32.41 0.33 18.83
CA LEU A 583 -31.94 0.71 17.50
C LEU A 583 -31.52 -0.52 16.66
N GLN A 584 -30.75 -1.44 17.23
CA GLN A 584 -30.31 -2.63 16.50
C GLN A 584 -31.46 -3.61 16.21
N ALA A 585 -32.48 -3.71 17.07
CA ALA A 585 -33.71 -4.43 16.78
C ALA A 585 -34.47 -3.82 15.59
N CYS A 586 -34.61 -2.49 15.57
CA CYS A 586 -35.24 -1.78 14.45
C CYS A 586 -34.45 -1.93 13.15
N LYS A 587 -33.11 -1.90 13.22
CA LYS A 587 -32.25 -2.19 12.06
C LYS A 587 -32.35 -3.63 11.57
N LEU A 588 -32.58 -4.60 12.47
CA LEU A 588 -32.88 -5.97 12.08
C LEU A 588 -34.22 -6.02 11.34
N LEU A 589 -35.27 -5.42 11.88
CA LEU A 589 -36.57 -5.34 11.21
C LEU A 589 -36.45 -4.68 9.82
N ASP A 590 -35.76 -3.54 9.71
CA ASP A 590 -35.54 -2.80 8.46
C ASP A 590 -34.83 -3.68 7.40
N ILE A 591 -33.83 -4.49 7.81
CA ILE A 591 -33.20 -5.47 6.92
C ILE A 591 -34.18 -6.57 6.50
N LEU A 592 -34.95 -7.14 7.44
CA LEU A 592 -35.88 -8.24 7.14
C LEU A 592 -36.98 -7.81 6.16
N LEU A 593 -37.50 -6.59 6.32
CA LEU A 593 -38.49 -5.99 5.42
C LEU A 593 -37.97 -5.82 4.00
N ILE A 594 -36.66 -5.56 3.84
CA ILE A 594 -36.06 -5.34 2.53
C ILE A 594 -35.63 -6.64 1.87
N LEU A 595 -35.00 -7.55 2.63
CA LEU A 595 -34.64 -8.88 2.13
C LEU A 595 -35.89 -9.71 1.80
N ALA A 596 -36.97 -9.47 2.53
CA ALA A 596 -38.26 -10.15 2.44
C ALA A 596 -38.14 -11.69 2.27
N PRO A 597 -37.49 -12.43 3.20
CA PRO A 597 -37.46 -13.88 3.14
C PRO A 597 -38.87 -14.48 3.15
N ASP A 598 -39.11 -15.55 2.38
CA ASP A 598 -40.44 -16.17 2.23
C ASP A 598 -41.13 -16.48 3.58
N ASP A 599 -40.38 -17.01 4.55
CA ASP A 599 -40.89 -17.32 5.88
C ASP A 599 -41.27 -16.07 6.70
N PHE A 600 -40.56 -14.95 6.48
CA PHE A 600 -40.84 -13.68 7.14
C PHE A 600 -42.08 -13.01 6.55
N GLN A 601 -42.31 -13.12 5.24
CA GLN A 601 -43.48 -12.54 4.59
C GLN A 601 -44.81 -13.07 5.18
N LEU A 602 -44.82 -14.31 5.69
CA LEU A 602 -45.98 -14.87 6.40
C LEU A 602 -46.31 -14.15 7.72
N LEU A 603 -45.34 -13.41 8.27
CA LEU A 603 -45.38 -12.73 9.55
C LEU A 603 -45.24 -11.22 9.43
N GLU A 604 -44.92 -10.71 8.24
CA GLU A 604 -44.63 -9.29 7.97
C GLU A 604 -45.74 -8.36 8.46
N TRP A 605 -47.00 -8.76 8.27
CA TRP A 605 -48.20 -8.04 8.71
C TRP A 605 -48.26 -7.77 10.22
N LEU A 606 -47.55 -8.55 11.05
CA LEU A 606 -47.44 -8.31 12.50
C LEU A 606 -46.62 -7.06 12.79
N PHE A 607 -45.66 -6.73 11.90
CA PHE A 607 -44.71 -5.66 12.11
C PHE A 607 -45.09 -4.39 11.37
N VAL A 608 -45.61 -4.48 10.14
CA VAL A 608 -45.96 -3.34 9.29
C VAL A 608 -47.32 -3.53 8.61
N THR A 609 -48.01 -2.44 8.30
CA THR A 609 -49.17 -2.49 7.40
C THR A 609 -48.67 -2.53 5.96
N ASP A 610 -48.80 -3.69 5.31
CA ASP A 610 -48.34 -3.98 3.94
C ASP A 610 -49.40 -3.68 2.86
N THR A 611 -50.57 -3.19 3.28
CA THR A 611 -51.69 -2.83 2.40
C THR A 611 -51.71 -1.34 2.05
N ILE A 612 -52.59 -0.95 1.12
CA ILE A 612 -52.83 0.45 0.74
C ILE A 612 -53.28 1.32 1.92
N ASP A 613 -53.77 0.70 3.00
CA ASP A 613 -54.22 1.39 4.22
C ASP A 613 -53.06 2.12 4.92
N ALA A 614 -51.80 1.72 4.69
CA ALA A 614 -50.63 2.45 5.17
C ALA A 614 -50.55 3.89 4.61
N VAL A 615 -50.97 4.07 3.36
CA VAL A 615 -50.93 5.37 2.66
C VAL A 615 -52.29 6.09 2.77
N TYR A 616 -53.39 5.33 2.70
CA TYR A 616 -54.75 5.84 2.71
C TYR A 616 -55.57 5.17 3.82
N PRO A 617 -55.35 5.53 5.10
CA PRO A 617 -56.02 4.88 6.21
C PRO A 617 -57.54 5.17 6.20
N PRO A 618 -58.39 4.16 6.50
CA PRO A 618 -59.85 4.34 6.56
C PRO A 618 -60.29 5.21 7.76
N ASP A 619 -61.51 5.77 7.69
CA ASP A 619 -62.07 6.71 8.69
C ASP A 619 -62.07 6.17 10.14
N ARG A 620 -62.06 4.84 10.33
CA ARG A 620 -62.00 4.16 11.64
C ARG A 620 -60.85 3.15 11.66
N TRP A 621 -59.64 3.62 11.38
CA TRP A 621 -58.45 2.79 11.39
C TRP A 621 -57.94 2.56 12.82
N GLU A 622 -57.73 1.29 13.16
CA GLU A 622 -57.00 0.87 14.36
C GLU A 622 -55.73 0.14 13.90
N PRO A 623 -54.56 0.45 14.51
CA PRO A 623 -53.32 -0.19 14.11
C PRO A 623 -53.34 -1.65 14.58
N ILE A 624 -52.97 -2.56 13.68
CA ILE A 624 -52.74 -3.98 14.01
C ILE A 624 -51.25 -4.29 13.97
N ALA A 625 -50.51 -3.62 13.08
CA ALA A 625 -49.08 -3.74 12.96
C ALA A 625 -48.36 -3.01 14.10
N LEU A 626 -47.33 -3.64 14.66
CA LEU A 626 -46.54 -3.10 15.77
C LEU A 626 -45.92 -1.73 15.47
N ALA A 627 -45.44 -1.50 14.25
CA ALA A 627 -44.87 -0.20 13.87
C ALA A 627 -45.87 0.94 14.01
N ASP A 628 -47.12 0.68 13.63
CA ASP A 628 -48.21 1.64 13.66
C ASP A 628 -48.73 1.85 15.09
N GLU A 629 -48.81 0.80 15.90
CA GLU A 629 -49.12 0.90 17.34
C GLU A 629 -48.10 1.77 18.08
N VAL A 630 -46.80 1.51 17.82
CA VAL A 630 -45.70 2.31 18.37
C VAL A 630 -45.80 3.76 17.90
N SER A 631 -46.05 3.99 16.61
CA SER A 631 -46.24 5.34 16.06
C SER A 631 -47.39 6.10 16.75
N GLN A 632 -48.52 5.44 16.99
CA GLN A 632 -49.67 6.07 17.66
C GLN A 632 -49.40 6.39 19.12
N SER A 633 -48.71 5.50 19.84
CA SER A 633 -48.40 5.68 21.26
C SER A 633 -47.48 6.88 21.55
N PHE A 634 -46.70 7.32 20.56
CA PHE A 634 -45.87 8.52 20.64
C PHE A 634 -46.68 9.83 20.68
N GLY A 635 -47.95 9.81 20.27
CA GLY A 635 -48.86 10.96 20.24
C GLY A 635 -48.51 12.06 19.22
N PRO A 636 -49.42 13.03 18.99
CA PRO A 636 -49.16 14.18 18.13
C PRO A 636 -48.05 15.06 18.72
N ARG A 637 -47.11 15.54 17.87
CA ARG A 637 -46.03 16.46 18.29
C ARG A 637 -46.60 17.65 19.07
N GLY A 638 -46.34 17.70 20.38
CA GLY A 638 -46.60 18.90 21.18
C GLY A 638 -45.77 20.07 20.64
N ALA A 639 -46.39 21.24 20.50
CA ALA A 639 -45.81 22.46 19.93
C ALA A 639 -44.63 23.08 20.73
N SER A 640 -43.96 22.30 21.59
CA SER A 640 -42.95 22.79 22.55
C SER A 640 -41.53 22.26 22.35
N SER A 641 -41.22 21.51 21.28
CA SER A 641 -39.81 21.26 20.90
C SER A 641 -39.38 22.23 19.79
N SER A 642 -38.74 23.31 20.23
CA SER A 642 -38.12 24.29 19.34
C SER A 642 -36.90 23.68 18.65
N THR A 643 -36.76 23.96 17.35
CA THR A 643 -35.57 23.76 16.48
C THR A 643 -35.02 22.34 16.35
N VAL A 644 -35.59 21.54 15.44
CA VAL A 644 -34.83 20.51 14.71
C VAL A 644 -35.15 20.66 13.22
N PRO A 645 -34.16 20.81 12.33
CA PRO A 645 -34.40 20.91 10.89
C PRO A 645 -35.20 19.69 10.42
N THR A 646 -36.30 19.97 9.73
CA THR A 646 -37.14 18.95 9.08
C THR A 646 -36.50 18.58 7.75
N GLU A 647 -35.35 17.94 7.79
CA GLU A 647 -34.75 17.26 6.64
C GLU A 647 -34.20 15.92 7.14
N ILE A 648 -35.10 15.00 7.51
CA ILE A 648 -34.74 13.58 7.46
C ILE A 648 -34.71 13.28 5.96
N ILE A 649 -33.51 13.32 5.41
CA ILE A 649 -33.21 12.99 4.02
C ILE A 649 -33.73 11.56 3.82
N GLU A 650 -34.86 11.40 3.14
CA GLU A 650 -35.20 10.11 2.52
C GLU A 650 -33.94 9.66 1.78
N PRO A 651 -33.45 8.42 2.01
CA PRO A 651 -32.22 7.98 1.38
C PRO A 651 -32.38 8.23 -0.12
N PRO A 652 -31.49 9.03 -0.74
CA PRO A 652 -31.64 9.36 -2.15
C PRO A 652 -31.68 8.03 -2.88
N ALA A 653 -32.82 7.71 -3.52
CA ALA A 653 -33.00 6.48 -4.26
C ALA A 653 -31.95 6.45 -5.38
N ARG A 654 -30.77 5.90 -5.07
CA ARG A 654 -29.69 5.71 -6.03
C ARG A 654 -30.13 4.59 -6.96
N GLY A 655 -30.77 4.97 -8.06
CA GLY A 655 -30.94 4.10 -9.23
C GLY A 655 -31.75 2.82 -9.00
N GLY A 656 -32.97 2.92 -8.46
CA GLY A 656 -33.90 1.78 -8.43
C GLY A 656 -33.51 0.61 -7.52
N LEU A 657 -32.52 0.79 -6.63
CA LEU A 657 -32.16 -0.19 -5.61
C LEU A 657 -32.87 0.09 -4.28
N LYS A 658 -33.35 -0.97 -3.61
CA LYS A 658 -33.92 -0.89 -2.26
C LYS A 658 -32.80 -0.83 -1.23
N GLN A 659 -32.89 0.12 -0.29
CA GLN A 659 -31.91 0.33 0.78
C GLN A 659 -32.60 0.44 2.14
N PRO A 660 -31.98 -0.04 3.24
CA PRO A 660 -32.52 0.17 4.58
C PRO A 660 -32.54 1.65 4.94
N TRP A 661 -33.54 2.06 5.71
CA TRP A 661 -33.70 3.46 6.08
C TRP A 661 -32.72 3.86 7.20
N LEU A 662 -32.42 2.95 8.13
CA LEU A 662 -31.60 3.22 9.32
C LEU A 662 -30.08 3.10 9.09
N ILE A 663 -29.57 3.55 7.93
CA ILE A 663 -28.16 3.34 7.51
C ILE A 663 -27.22 4.55 7.65
N SER A 664 -27.76 5.73 7.93
CA SER A 664 -26.99 6.98 7.85
C SER A 664 -26.03 7.20 9.03
N ASP A 665 -24.90 7.87 8.78
CA ASP A 665 -23.86 8.09 9.81
C ASP A 665 -24.34 8.96 10.99
N TRP A 666 -25.19 9.95 10.74
CA TRP A 666 -25.77 10.80 11.81
C TRP A 666 -26.57 9.98 12.84
N ILE A 667 -27.12 8.82 12.45
CA ILE A 667 -27.83 7.91 13.36
C ILE A 667 -26.86 7.33 14.38
N ARG A 668 -25.62 7.01 13.96
CA ARG A 668 -24.56 6.48 14.85
C ARG A 668 -23.97 7.56 15.75
N GLU A 669 -23.98 8.81 15.31
CA GLU A 669 -23.53 9.98 16.08
C GLU A 669 -24.60 10.50 17.06
N THR A 670 -25.84 10.03 16.95
CA THR A 670 -26.94 10.45 17.82
C THR A 670 -26.71 9.96 19.25
N ALA A 671 -26.80 10.87 20.21
CA ALA A 671 -26.64 10.56 21.63
C ALA A 671 -27.65 9.51 22.08
N LYS A 672 -27.23 8.58 22.96
CA LYS A 672 -28.04 7.45 23.44
C LYS A 672 -29.45 7.83 23.90
N ASP A 673 -29.57 8.96 24.60
CA ASP A 673 -30.84 9.42 25.17
C ASP A 673 -31.78 10.03 24.10
N ASP A 674 -31.23 10.45 22.96
CA ASP A 674 -31.97 11.08 21.85
C ASP A 674 -32.40 10.08 20.77
N ILE A 675 -31.89 8.83 20.78
CA ILE A 675 -32.14 7.83 19.72
C ILE A 675 -33.65 7.59 19.51
N VAL A 676 -34.41 7.40 20.58
CA VAL A 676 -35.84 7.10 20.48
C VAL A 676 -36.60 8.25 19.82
N GLU A 677 -36.35 9.48 20.28
CA GLU A 677 -37.07 10.67 19.82
C GLU A 677 -36.63 11.15 18.43
N ARG A 678 -35.32 11.11 18.13
CA ARG A 678 -34.76 11.65 16.87
C ARG A 678 -34.68 10.62 15.74
N VAL A 679 -34.55 9.33 16.06
CA VAL A 679 -34.36 8.28 15.06
C VAL A 679 -35.59 7.38 14.97
N LEU A 680 -35.98 6.74 16.08
CA LEU A 680 -37.01 5.69 16.05
C LEU A 680 -38.42 6.25 15.84
N ARG A 681 -38.78 7.36 16.50
CA ARG A 681 -40.10 7.98 16.32
C ARG A 681 -40.37 8.33 14.84
N PRO A 682 -39.48 9.04 14.11
CA PRO A 682 -39.67 9.27 12.68
C PRO A 682 -39.70 7.99 11.83
N PHE A 683 -38.84 7.01 12.15
CA PHE A 683 -38.81 5.71 11.47
C PHE A 683 -40.16 5.01 11.54
N PHE A 684 -40.70 4.79 12.74
CA PHE A 684 -42.01 4.14 12.92
C PHE A 684 -43.17 4.92 12.31
N THR A 685 -43.07 6.25 12.26
CA THR A 685 -44.12 7.10 11.66
C THR A 685 -44.28 6.91 10.15
N ARG A 686 -43.24 6.47 9.43
CA ARG A 686 -43.36 6.21 7.99
C ARG A 686 -42.96 4.81 7.56
N LEU A 687 -42.66 3.91 8.49
CA LEU A 687 -42.15 2.57 8.14
C LEU A 687 -43.12 1.82 7.22
N SER A 688 -44.40 1.73 7.61
CA SER A 688 -45.44 1.05 6.82
C SER A 688 -45.59 1.67 5.43
N ILE A 689 -45.56 3.01 5.33
CA ILE A 689 -45.60 3.74 4.04
C ILE A 689 -44.37 3.40 3.19
N TYR A 690 -43.18 3.45 3.78
CA TYR A 690 -41.92 3.19 3.08
C TYR A 690 -41.86 1.75 2.56
N VAL A 691 -42.27 0.78 3.36
CA VAL A 691 -42.31 -0.64 2.96
C VAL A 691 -43.31 -0.83 1.82
N PHE A 692 -44.52 -0.28 1.93
CA PHE A 692 -45.52 -0.33 0.86
C PHE A 692 -44.94 0.24 -0.45
N GLU A 693 -44.44 1.48 -0.43
CA GLU A 693 -43.88 2.13 -1.62
C GLU A 693 -42.67 1.38 -2.19
N SER A 694 -41.77 0.89 -1.33
CA SER A 694 -40.61 0.09 -1.73
C SER A 694 -41.03 -1.22 -2.40
N THR A 695 -42.02 -1.91 -1.86
CA THR A 695 -42.54 -3.17 -2.44
C THR A 695 -43.11 -2.94 -3.84
N TYR A 696 -43.92 -1.90 -4.05
CA TYR A 696 -44.44 -1.56 -5.38
C TYR A 696 -43.40 -0.91 -6.32
N GLY A 697 -42.31 -0.36 -5.77
CA GLY A 697 -41.17 0.14 -6.53
C GLY A 697 -40.38 -0.95 -7.26
N MET A 698 -40.56 -2.23 -6.91
CA MET A 698 -39.97 -3.41 -7.57
C MET A 698 -38.44 -3.36 -7.76
N GLY A 699 -37.74 -2.56 -6.94
CA GLY A 699 -36.28 -2.47 -6.97
C GLY A 699 -35.60 -3.73 -6.43
N SER A 700 -34.37 -4.00 -6.86
CA SER A 700 -33.53 -5.04 -6.26
C SER A 700 -32.84 -4.53 -5.00
N VAL A 701 -32.58 -5.41 -4.03
CA VAL A 701 -31.92 -5.05 -2.77
C VAL A 701 -30.44 -4.74 -2.97
N ASP A 702 -29.97 -3.64 -2.39
CA ASP A 702 -28.54 -3.32 -2.31
C ASP A 702 -27.88 -4.04 -1.13
N LEU A 703 -27.46 -5.29 -1.36
CA LEU A 703 -26.78 -6.10 -0.34
C LEU A 703 -25.45 -5.49 0.12
N THR A 704 -24.80 -4.67 -0.72
CA THR A 704 -23.53 -4.03 -0.36
C THR A 704 -23.72 -2.99 0.72
N VAL A 705 -24.78 -2.18 0.61
CA VAL A 705 -25.15 -1.18 1.61
C VAL A 705 -25.60 -1.84 2.91
N CYS A 706 -26.40 -2.91 2.85
CA CYS A 706 -26.80 -3.65 4.07
C CYS A 706 -25.59 -4.21 4.83
N ARG A 707 -24.62 -4.77 4.10
CA ARG A 707 -23.37 -5.28 4.67
C ARG A 707 -22.52 -4.15 5.25
N ASP A 708 -22.38 -3.05 4.52
CA ASP A 708 -21.56 -1.91 4.94
C ASP A 708 -22.12 -1.19 6.16
N ASP A 709 -23.45 -1.08 6.27
CA ASP A 709 -24.11 -0.54 7.47
C ASP A 709 -23.85 -1.40 8.71
N LEU A 710 -23.94 -2.73 8.56
CA LEU A 710 -23.64 -3.64 9.67
C LEU A 710 -22.16 -3.59 10.05
N LEU A 711 -21.23 -3.50 9.09
CA LEU A 711 -19.81 -3.28 9.39
C LEU A 711 -19.59 -1.98 10.16
N ALA A 712 -20.25 -0.88 9.77
CA ALA A 712 -20.15 0.38 10.48
C ALA A 712 -20.70 0.31 11.92
N ASP A 713 -21.75 -0.47 12.18
CA ASP A 713 -22.23 -0.72 13.54
C ASP A 713 -21.24 -1.57 14.36
N LEU A 714 -20.67 -2.63 13.77
CA LEU A 714 -19.71 -3.51 14.44
C LEU A 714 -18.45 -2.77 14.89
N PHE A 715 -17.97 -1.80 14.11
CA PHE A 715 -16.78 -0.99 14.42
C PHE A 715 -17.09 0.32 15.16
N ASN A 716 -18.33 0.53 15.59
CA ASN A 716 -18.67 1.67 16.45
C ASN A 716 -18.39 1.33 17.93
N GLU A 717 -17.20 1.66 18.43
CA GLU A 717 -16.78 1.40 19.82
C GLU A 717 -17.60 2.18 20.86
N SER A 718 -18.24 3.30 20.49
CA SER A 718 -19.02 4.13 21.43
C SER A 718 -20.26 3.43 22.01
N THR A 719 -20.70 2.34 21.38
CA THR A 719 -21.86 1.54 21.79
C THR A 719 -21.51 0.40 22.76
N MET A 720 -20.22 0.20 23.06
CA MET A 720 -19.74 -0.83 23.97
C MET A 720 -19.86 -0.42 25.45
N ALA A 721 -19.94 -1.41 26.34
CA ALA A 721 -19.94 -1.20 27.78
C ALA A 721 -18.59 -0.59 28.24
N ASN A 722 -18.66 0.54 28.97
CA ASN A 722 -17.53 1.35 29.44
C ASN A 722 -17.52 1.52 30.95
#